data_AF-A0AAW1HLM1-F1
#
_entry.id   AF-A0AAW1HLM1-F1
#
_cell.length_a   1.000
_cell.length_b   1.000
_cell.length_c   1.000
_cell.angle_alpha   90.00
_cell.angle_beta   90.00
_cell.angle_gamma   90.00
#
_symmetry.space_group_name_H-M   'P 1'
#
loop_
_entity.id
_entity.type
_entity.pdbx_description
1 polymer ?
#
loop_
_entity_poly.entity_id
_entity_poly.type
_entity_poly.pdbx_seq_one_letter_code
_entity_poly.pdbx_strand_id
1 'polypeptide(L)'
;MDKAFSWANGIALQHRFSLVKSTYKVNNSSKLRYLYARCNRGGNYKGEVKDPEKALRANTSTLKCKCPFNVKIQELRCGSVMIKPRDDIHNHELTVYTDGHRRRAAMDDEQKAYVLEQAVAQVRPAHIRRGLYVQNPDKPQPTIRQIYNFISKLSSQERGGRNHAQQMFQRAVKHNYLWFMEKNPETDQLTDIFMAHPEGVQLFRTYFYVICIDSTYKTNKYGMPLVEFIGVTPSGKNFSIGYAIVTSEDENGYRWCLEKIRSLLPENVSPSVVVTDRELALTNMIAEVFPNAAHFLCTWHIACAVEARSTKVFGKGVACNRFNIRWKKIMYASTEEELFRRVESAHAALKKWLVSSTLALDTLWTRAHAFLEGQHVEIRKELEYNRSKHLHQNYGDLFTLLKGRVAIKAVILMINEFKRGETLGVGLTDRCGCVLVRTHGLLCACRLHDMYQNKHKVHVEDVHEFWRTLVYSNPSDNPCSNVDRLNDLLDEVRGSDPTMQRGIMDYIYRQLHPEDEDIEEPAVRESRRGRPRNGRNLSAVEHARRSSGRSSRGTSTPASTPHASTSISFNTDGSAPLEKNYVIFHVNFGWTHTIPTATSEFLTAFYDPKADGHCGFRCISHALRGDEEGYISVRGALLRELTSDPRYIDIFGDVEYRQIPTRVGFLRPVHCGPEYWMDGRDLYGFATIHNWAICLITSNIFNGVRLFIVCSTYLPLRALPDVTQPFGVMVIMLFANHFIRLHLEGNFPMPPVHVSWERTRDASVANWDNLYRQRIQTWRNFLNNI
;
A
#
# COMPACT_ATOMS: atom_id res chain seq x y z
N MET A 1 -7.32 49.76 -18.55
CA MET A 1 -6.64 49.71 -17.24
C MET A 1 -6.11 48.32 -16.89
N ASP A 2 -6.93 47.26 -16.85
CA ASP A 2 -6.44 45.91 -16.49
C ASP A 2 -5.44 45.33 -17.48
N LYS A 3 -5.67 45.50 -18.79
CA LYS A 3 -4.69 45.11 -19.82
C LYS A 3 -3.33 45.81 -19.65
N ALA A 4 -3.34 47.11 -19.32
CA ALA A 4 -2.13 47.89 -19.06
C ALA A 4 -1.40 47.45 -17.77
N PHE A 5 -2.14 47.08 -16.73
CA PHE A 5 -1.57 46.47 -15.52
C PHE A 5 -0.94 45.11 -15.83
N SER A 6 -1.62 44.25 -16.61
CA SER A 6 -1.09 42.95 -17.01
C SER A 6 0.20 43.08 -17.83
N TRP A 7 0.25 44.04 -18.75
CA TRP A 7 1.46 44.35 -19.52
C TRP A 7 2.61 44.84 -18.61
N ALA A 8 2.36 45.82 -17.74
CA ALA A 8 3.37 46.34 -16.82
C ALA A 8 3.89 45.27 -15.85
N ASN A 9 2.99 44.40 -15.37
CA ASN A 9 3.36 43.27 -14.53
C ASN A 9 4.15 42.21 -15.32
N GLY A 10 3.85 42.00 -16.60
CA GLY A 10 4.64 41.14 -17.49
C GLY A 10 6.10 41.58 -17.59
N ILE A 11 6.34 42.88 -17.76
CA ILE A 11 7.69 43.46 -17.76
C ILE A 11 8.35 43.32 -16.38
N ALA A 12 7.66 43.68 -15.29
CA ALA A 12 8.20 43.55 -13.94
C ALA A 12 8.68 42.11 -13.64
N LEU A 13 7.94 41.13 -14.13
CA LEU A 13 8.26 39.71 -13.97
C LEU A 13 9.49 39.28 -14.79
N GLN A 14 9.76 39.87 -15.96
CA GLN A 14 11.01 39.69 -16.69
C GLN A 14 12.21 40.25 -15.91
N HIS A 15 11.99 41.36 -15.19
CA HIS A 15 12.98 41.99 -14.30
C HIS A 15 13.01 41.40 -12.87
N ARG A 16 12.46 40.20 -12.68
CA ARG A 16 12.54 39.43 -11.42
C ARG A 16 11.84 40.07 -10.20
N PHE A 17 10.72 40.78 -10.40
CA PHE A 17 9.79 41.14 -9.32
C PHE A 17 8.32 41.15 -9.79
N SER A 18 7.35 41.40 -8.91
CA SER A 18 5.92 41.44 -9.33
C SER A 18 5.19 42.65 -8.79
N LEU A 19 4.18 43.10 -9.53
CA LEU A 19 3.32 44.22 -9.18
C LEU A 19 2.03 43.76 -8.52
N VAL A 20 1.59 44.53 -7.53
CA VAL A 20 0.25 44.44 -6.93
C VAL A 20 -0.45 45.78 -7.03
N LYS A 21 -1.73 45.75 -7.39
CA LYS A 21 -2.61 46.93 -7.37
C LYS A 21 -2.66 47.48 -5.93
N SER A 22 -2.41 48.77 -5.74
CA SER A 22 -2.48 49.43 -4.43
C SER A 22 -3.74 50.29 -4.29
N THR A 23 -3.89 51.29 -5.14
CA THR A 23 -4.94 52.30 -5.03
C THR A 23 -5.50 52.60 -6.41
N TYR A 24 -6.82 52.58 -6.51
CA TYR A 24 -7.56 52.97 -7.70
C TYR A 24 -8.36 54.23 -7.39
N LYS A 25 -8.27 55.25 -8.25
CA LYS A 25 -9.00 56.52 -8.09
C LYS A 25 -9.49 57.02 -9.43
N VAL A 26 -10.66 57.66 -9.40
CA VAL A 26 -11.21 58.42 -10.53
C VAL A 26 -11.00 59.89 -10.22
N ASN A 27 -10.43 60.64 -11.15
CA ASN A 27 -10.30 62.09 -10.97
C ASN A 27 -11.67 62.73 -11.24
N ASN A 28 -12.30 63.30 -10.20
CA ASN A 28 -13.65 63.88 -10.30
C ASN A 28 -13.74 65.05 -11.30
N SER A 29 -12.65 65.78 -11.55
CA SER A 29 -12.64 66.92 -12.48
C SER A 29 -12.49 66.49 -13.95
N SER A 30 -11.89 65.34 -14.23
CA SER A 30 -11.61 64.88 -15.61
C SER A 30 -12.27 63.55 -15.99
N LYS A 31 -12.96 62.88 -15.05
CA LYS A 31 -13.49 61.50 -15.16
C LYS A 31 -12.45 60.44 -15.56
N LEU A 32 -11.15 60.78 -15.60
CA LEU A 32 -10.08 59.86 -15.99
C LEU A 32 -9.67 58.97 -14.81
N ARG A 33 -9.43 57.69 -15.11
CA ARG A 33 -9.05 56.68 -14.12
C ARG A 33 -7.53 56.60 -13.98
N TYR A 34 -7.05 56.41 -12.75
CA TYR A 34 -5.68 56.02 -12.52
C TYR A 34 -5.56 54.92 -11.45
N LEU A 35 -4.55 54.08 -11.63
CA LEU A 35 -4.22 52.93 -10.81
C LEU A 35 -2.76 53.04 -10.39
N TYR A 36 -2.51 52.97 -9.09
CA TYR A 36 -1.16 52.73 -8.58
C TYR A 36 -0.90 51.23 -8.50
N ALA A 37 0.25 50.81 -9.02
CA ALA A 37 0.79 49.47 -8.87
C ALA A 37 2.14 49.57 -8.15
N ARG A 38 2.35 48.72 -7.15
CA ARG A 38 3.57 48.71 -6.32
C ARG A 38 4.22 47.33 -6.31
N CYS A 39 5.47 47.26 -5.91
CA CYS A 39 6.15 45.98 -5.68
C CYS A 39 5.36 45.10 -4.68
N ASN A 40 5.32 43.79 -4.92
CA ASN A 40 4.72 42.79 -4.02
C ASN A 40 5.32 42.80 -2.60
N ARG A 41 6.58 43.24 -2.44
CA ARG A 41 7.24 43.44 -1.14
C ARG A 41 7.01 44.83 -0.53
N GLY A 42 6.25 45.70 -1.21
CA GLY A 42 5.86 47.04 -0.73
C GLY A 42 4.69 47.04 0.26
N GLY A 43 4.71 48.01 1.18
CA GLY A 43 3.70 48.23 2.24
C GLY A 43 3.99 47.56 3.58
N ASN A 44 3.19 47.91 4.60
CA ASN A 44 3.25 47.33 5.94
C ASN A 44 2.39 46.04 6.03
N TYR A 45 2.77 45.12 6.91
CA TYR A 45 1.93 43.97 7.28
C TYR A 45 0.65 44.46 7.97
N LYS A 46 -0.50 43.92 7.57
CA LYS A 46 -1.83 44.24 8.12
C LYS A 46 -2.45 42.98 8.74
N GLY A 47 -1.76 42.35 9.67
CA GLY A 47 -2.34 41.33 10.54
C GLY A 47 -2.26 41.82 11.98
N GLU A 48 -3.34 41.65 12.73
CA GLU A 48 -3.30 41.81 14.18
C GLU A 48 -2.21 40.89 14.74
N VAL A 49 -1.33 41.45 15.54
CA VAL A 49 -0.36 40.68 16.31
C VAL A 49 -1.18 39.86 17.28
N LYS A 50 -1.39 38.57 16.98
CA LYS A 50 -1.96 37.66 17.96
C LYS A 50 -1.00 37.61 19.14
N ASP A 51 -1.57 37.87 20.32
CA ASP A 51 -0.94 37.77 21.62
C ASP A 51 0.07 36.60 21.65
N PRO A 52 1.37 36.87 21.87
CA PRO A 52 2.43 35.87 21.72
C PRO A 52 2.23 34.63 22.60
N GLU A 53 1.49 34.72 23.71
CA GLU A 53 1.15 33.57 24.55
C GLU A 53 0.07 32.65 23.95
N LYS A 54 -0.80 33.16 23.07
CA LYS A 54 -1.88 32.39 22.41
C LYS A 54 -1.51 31.90 21.01
N ALA A 55 -0.36 32.30 20.47
CA ALA A 55 0.05 31.93 19.12
C ALA A 55 0.76 30.57 19.09
N LEU A 56 0.03 29.49 18.78
CA LEU A 56 0.54 28.11 18.62
C LEU A 56 1.57 27.89 17.49
N ARG A 57 2.01 28.93 16.77
CA ARG A 57 3.07 28.83 15.74
C ARG A 57 3.91 30.12 15.68
N ALA A 58 5.22 29.97 15.79
CA ALA A 58 6.18 31.04 15.56
C ALA A 58 6.23 31.42 14.06
N ASN A 59 6.15 32.74 13.80
CA ASN A 59 6.55 33.44 12.57
C ASN A 59 6.18 32.80 11.22
N THR A 60 5.03 33.17 10.65
CA THR A 60 4.95 33.35 9.19
C THR A 60 5.66 34.66 8.84
N SER A 61 6.94 34.59 8.47
CA SER A 61 7.68 35.76 8.01
C SER A 61 6.95 36.41 6.84
N THR A 62 6.61 37.69 7.00
CA THR A 62 5.95 38.45 5.95
C THR A 62 7.00 38.80 4.89
N LEU A 63 6.70 38.62 3.61
CA LEU A 63 7.58 39.05 2.50
C LEU A 63 7.63 40.59 2.33
N LYS A 64 7.00 41.35 3.23
CA LYS A 64 6.89 42.81 3.14
C LYS A 64 8.11 43.48 3.77
N CYS A 65 8.87 44.23 2.97
CA CYS A 65 10.06 44.97 3.40
C CYS A 65 9.91 46.49 3.17
N LYS A 66 8.68 46.98 3.05
CA LYS A 66 8.37 48.40 2.76
C LYS A 66 9.08 48.92 1.49
N CYS A 67 9.21 48.06 0.47
CA CYS A 67 9.77 48.45 -0.83
C CYS A 67 9.08 49.71 -1.38
N PRO A 68 9.85 50.76 -1.76
CA PRO A 68 9.28 52.02 -2.24
C PRO A 68 8.78 51.95 -3.69
N PHE A 69 9.28 50.99 -4.49
CA PHE A 69 8.96 50.86 -5.91
C PHE A 69 7.45 50.94 -6.20
N ASN A 70 7.08 51.91 -7.04
CA ASN A 70 5.71 52.07 -7.52
C ASN A 70 5.61 52.80 -8.87
N VAL A 71 4.57 52.41 -9.61
CA VAL A 71 4.23 52.97 -10.93
C VAL A 71 2.79 53.46 -10.92
N LYS A 72 2.55 54.58 -11.60
CA LYS A 72 1.23 55.16 -11.83
C LYS A 72 0.80 54.81 -13.26
N ILE A 73 -0.33 54.12 -13.38
CA ILE A 73 -1.00 53.84 -14.64
C ILE A 73 -2.16 54.82 -14.74
N GLN A 74 -2.21 55.65 -15.77
CA GLN A 74 -3.20 56.73 -15.93
C GLN A 74 -3.82 56.70 -17.33
N GLU A 75 -5.14 56.77 -17.39
CA GLU A 75 -5.90 56.92 -18.63
C GLU A 75 -5.79 58.38 -19.14
N LEU A 76 -5.55 58.54 -20.45
CA LEU A 76 -5.49 59.83 -21.13
C LEU A 76 -6.81 60.13 -21.84
N ARG A 77 -7.05 61.41 -22.17
CA ARG A 77 -8.26 61.83 -22.90
C ARG A 77 -8.39 61.22 -24.29
N CYS A 78 -7.27 60.85 -24.91
CA CYS A 78 -7.23 60.18 -26.22
C CYS A 78 -7.49 58.66 -26.16
N GLY A 79 -7.85 58.11 -24.99
CA GLY A 79 -8.08 56.66 -24.81
C GLY A 79 -6.80 55.83 -24.58
N SER A 80 -5.63 56.39 -24.82
CA SER A 80 -4.34 55.76 -24.50
C SER A 80 -4.06 55.72 -22.99
N VAL A 81 -3.22 54.78 -22.56
CA VAL A 81 -2.81 54.63 -21.17
C VAL A 81 -1.35 54.99 -21.01
N MET A 82 -1.06 55.89 -20.08
CA MET A 82 0.29 56.31 -19.71
C MET A 82 0.75 55.57 -18.46
N ILE A 83 1.96 55.00 -18.48
CA ILE A 83 2.59 54.36 -17.33
C ILE A 83 3.80 55.21 -16.95
N LYS A 84 3.77 55.79 -15.75
CA LYS A 84 4.85 56.62 -15.22
C LYS A 84 5.45 55.98 -13.97
N PRO A 85 6.78 55.78 -13.90
CA PRO A 85 7.43 55.47 -12.63
C PRO A 85 7.24 56.66 -11.69
N ARG A 86 7.06 56.37 -10.41
CA ARG A 86 7.04 57.40 -9.38
C ARG A 86 8.17 57.18 -8.38
N ASP A 87 8.38 55.94 -7.98
CA ASP A 87 9.60 55.50 -7.30
C ASP A 87 10.10 54.26 -8.02
N ASP A 88 11.32 54.30 -8.53
CA ASP A 88 11.96 53.24 -9.33
C ASP A 88 13.00 52.43 -8.55
N ILE A 89 13.20 52.76 -7.26
CA ILE A 89 14.18 52.10 -6.38
C ILE A 89 13.57 50.87 -5.69
N HIS A 90 14.34 49.79 -5.64
CA HIS A 90 14.08 48.63 -4.79
C HIS A 90 15.06 48.59 -3.62
N ASN A 91 14.57 48.32 -2.41
CA ASN A 91 15.37 48.15 -1.20
C ASN A 91 15.64 46.67 -0.87
N HIS A 92 15.49 45.79 -1.85
CA HIS A 92 15.68 44.36 -1.72
C HIS A 92 16.15 43.78 -3.06
N GLU A 93 16.84 42.65 -3.01
CA GLU A 93 17.23 41.93 -4.22
C GLU A 93 15.99 41.49 -5.02
N LEU A 94 16.08 41.61 -6.36
CA LEU A 94 15.03 41.23 -7.29
C LEU A 94 15.06 39.72 -7.52
N THR A 95 14.45 38.99 -6.58
CA THR A 95 14.25 37.54 -6.64
C THR A 95 12.77 37.19 -6.80
N VAL A 96 12.41 36.59 -7.95
CA VAL A 96 11.17 35.80 -8.06
C VAL A 96 11.50 34.42 -7.54
N TYR A 97 10.93 34.05 -6.39
CA TYR A 97 10.89 32.64 -6.02
C TYR A 97 10.14 31.89 -7.13
N THR A 98 10.85 31.02 -7.84
CA THR A 98 10.26 30.10 -8.83
C THR A 98 9.18 29.23 -8.18
N ASP A 99 9.39 28.89 -6.91
CA ASP A 99 8.42 28.17 -6.08
C ASP A 99 7.72 29.11 -5.09
N GLY A 100 6.39 29.26 -5.22
CA GLY A 100 5.55 29.81 -4.14
C GLY A 100 4.82 31.14 -4.42
N HIS A 101 4.86 31.68 -5.63
CA HIS A 101 4.00 32.83 -5.96
C HIS A 101 2.51 32.42 -6.05
N ARG A 102 1.72 32.75 -5.01
CA ARG A 102 0.27 32.46 -4.88
C ARG A 102 -0.62 32.79 -6.10
N ARG A 103 -0.15 33.58 -7.06
CA ARG A 103 -0.88 33.98 -8.27
C ARG A 103 -0.29 33.48 -9.59
N ARG A 104 0.95 32.96 -9.61
CA ARG A 104 1.54 32.30 -10.80
C ARG A 104 1.34 30.77 -10.80
N ALA A 105 1.00 30.19 -9.65
CA ALA A 105 0.70 28.76 -9.51
C ALA A 105 -0.80 28.45 -9.49
N ALA A 106 -1.68 29.33 -10.00
CA ALA A 106 -3.09 28.95 -10.15
C ALA A 106 -3.17 27.87 -11.24
N MET A 107 -3.89 26.77 -10.97
CA MET A 107 -4.04 25.72 -11.98
C MET A 107 -4.70 26.31 -13.22
N ASP A 108 -4.13 26.03 -14.39
CA ASP A 108 -4.78 26.31 -15.66
C ASP A 108 -5.94 25.32 -15.91
N ASP A 109 -6.72 25.53 -16.96
CA ASP A 109 -7.93 24.73 -17.20
C ASP A 109 -7.60 23.30 -17.64
N GLU A 110 -6.45 23.08 -18.28
CA GLU A 110 -5.95 21.75 -18.66
C GLU A 110 -5.52 20.96 -17.41
N GLN A 111 -4.77 21.60 -16.50
CA GLN A 111 -4.40 21.04 -15.20
C GLN A 111 -5.64 20.75 -14.35
N LYS A 112 -6.65 21.62 -14.36
CA LYS A 112 -7.92 21.37 -13.66
C LYS A 112 -8.68 20.19 -14.25
N ALA A 113 -8.75 20.06 -15.57
CA ALA A 113 -9.41 18.96 -16.24
C ALA A 113 -8.73 17.62 -15.90
N TYR A 114 -7.40 17.56 -15.95
CA TYR A 114 -6.64 16.39 -15.52
C TYR A 114 -6.84 16.08 -14.04
N VAL A 115 -6.76 17.09 -13.16
CA VAL A 115 -7.00 16.86 -11.72
C VAL A 115 -8.41 16.36 -11.47
N LEU A 116 -9.42 16.87 -12.20
CA LEU A 116 -10.80 16.38 -12.12
C LEU A 116 -10.89 14.92 -12.54
N GLU A 117 -10.37 14.57 -13.73
CA GLU A 117 -10.38 13.20 -14.25
C GLU A 117 -9.69 12.22 -13.29
N GLN A 118 -8.49 12.57 -12.81
CA GLN A 118 -7.74 11.73 -11.89
C GLN A 118 -8.38 11.67 -10.50
N ALA A 119 -9.04 12.74 -10.06
CA ALA A 119 -9.80 12.73 -8.81
C ALA A 119 -11.06 11.86 -8.92
N VAL A 120 -11.74 11.85 -10.06
CA VAL A 120 -12.83 10.90 -10.36
C VAL A 120 -12.30 9.47 -10.30
N ALA A 121 -11.12 9.23 -10.89
CA ALA A 121 -10.39 7.95 -10.80
C ALA A 121 -9.76 7.67 -9.42
N GLN A 122 -10.03 8.48 -8.40
CA GLN A 122 -9.56 8.33 -7.02
C GLN A 122 -8.03 8.25 -6.86
N VAL A 123 -7.28 8.83 -7.80
CA VAL A 123 -5.82 8.86 -7.76
C VAL A 123 -5.34 9.78 -6.65
N ARG A 124 -4.31 9.36 -5.93
CA ARG A 124 -3.76 10.13 -4.81
C ARG A 124 -3.29 11.51 -5.28
N PRO A 125 -3.59 12.61 -4.57
CA PRO A 125 -3.15 13.97 -4.97
C PRO A 125 -1.64 14.12 -5.21
N ALA A 126 -0.82 13.33 -4.50
CA ALA A 126 0.63 13.29 -4.74
C ALA A 126 0.99 12.64 -6.09
N HIS A 127 0.25 11.62 -6.52
CA HIS A 127 0.38 10.99 -7.83
C HIS A 127 -0.22 11.84 -8.94
N ILE A 128 -1.35 12.52 -8.68
CA ILE A 128 -1.92 13.52 -9.62
C ILE A 128 -0.88 14.60 -9.90
N ARG A 129 -0.23 15.14 -8.86
CA ARG A 129 0.85 16.13 -9.04
C ARG A 129 2.02 15.56 -9.85
N ARG A 130 2.38 14.29 -9.62
CA ARG A 130 3.45 13.63 -10.39
C ARG A 130 3.05 13.46 -11.86
N GLY A 131 1.81 13.09 -12.14
CA GLY A 131 1.28 12.97 -13.49
C GLY A 131 1.30 14.30 -14.24
N LEU A 132 0.88 15.39 -13.58
CA LEU A 132 0.98 16.75 -14.12
C LEU A 132 2.42 17.15 -14.46
N TYR A 133 3.39 16.75 -13.62
CA TYR A 133 4.80 16.99 -13.88
C TYR A 133 5.32 16.19 -15.09
N VAL A 134 4.89 14.93 -15.24
CA VAL A 134 5.30 14.07 -16.36
C VAL A 134 4.68 14.54 -17.68
N GLN A 135 3.41 14.94 -17.68
CA GLN A 135 2.72 15.40 -18.89
C GLN A 135 3.22 16.76 -19.38
N ASN A 136 3.56 17.66 -18.45
CA ASN A 136 3.90 19.05 -18.76
C ASN A 136 5.08 19.55 -17.89
N PRO A 137 6.31 19.04 -18.10
CA PRO A 137 7.46 19.36 -17.26
C PRO A 137 7.86 20.84 -17.31
N ASP A 138 7.60 21.50 -18.44
CA ASP A 138 7.96 22.91 -18.68
C ASP A 138 6.96 23.90 -18.06
N LYS A 139 5.79 23.42 -17.59
CA LYS A 139 4.77 24.26 -16.96
C LYS A 139 4.97 24.34 -15.43
N PRO A 140 4.66 25.49 -14.80
CA PRO A 140 4.62 25.60 -13.34
C PRO A 140 3.65 24.60 -12.73
N GLN A 141 4.15 23.79 -11.79
CA GLN A 141 3.36 22.73 -11.19
C GLN A 141 2.51 23.24 -10.02
N PRO A 142 1.24 22.80 -9.91
CA PRO A 142 0.42 23.16 -8.76
C PRO A 142 0.96 22.50 -7.50
N THR A 143 0.86 23.23 -6.39
CA THR A 143 1.16 22.68 -5.08
C THR A 143 0.14 21.60 -4.71
N ILE A 144 0.55 20.61 -3.90
CA ILE A 144 -0.36 19.58 -3.37
C ILE A 144 -1.60 20.23 -2.71
N ARG A 145 -1.41 21.35 -2.01
CA ARG A 145 -2.50 22.08 -1.36
C ARG A 145 -3.52 22.64 -2.36
N GLN A 146 -3.10 23.06 -3.53
CA GLN A 146 -4.02 23.56 -4.57
C GLN A 146 -4.84 22.43 -5.17
N ILE A 147 -4.23 21.26 -5.38
CA ILE A 147 -4.94 20.04 -5.80
C ILE A 147 -6.00 19.69 -4.75
N TYR A 148 -5.62 19.64 -3.45
CA TYR A 148 -6.59 19.41 -2.37
C TYR A 148 -7.72 20.44 -2.33
N ASN A 149 -7.40 21.74 -2.46
CA ASN A 149 -8.41 22.79 -2.45
C ASN A 149 -9.37 22.69 -3.65
N PHE A 150 -8.87 22.31 -4.82
CA PHE A 150 -9.70 22.15 -6.02
C PHE A 150 -10.61 20.93 -5.93
N ILE A 151 -10.08 19.78 -5.49
CA ILE A 151 -10.89 18.59 -5.19
C ILE A 151 -11.96 18.93 -4.16
N SER A 152 -11.58 19.63 -3.07
CA SER A 152 -12.55 20.08 -2.05
C SER A 152 -13.62 21.02 -2.61
N LYS A 153 -13.27 21.88 -3.58
CA LYS A 153 -14.22 22.77 -4.25
C LYS A 153 -15.18 21.97 -5.13
N LEU A 154 -14.69 21.00 -5.90
CA LEU A 154 -15.50 20.10 -6.71
C LEU A 154 -16.48 19.30 -5.86
N SER A 155 -16.01 18.67 -4.78
CA SER A 155 -16.88 17.94 -3.85
C SER A 155 -17.92 18.86 -3.19
N SER A 156 -17.56 20.11 -2.89
CA SER A 156 -18.53 21.08 -2.35
C SER A 156 -19.59 21.49 -3.37
N GLN A 157 -19.26 21.53 -4.67
CA GLN A 157 -20.22 21.82 -5.73
C GLN A 157 -21.16 20.62 -5.94
N GLU A 158 -20.62 19.41 -5.92
CA GLU A 158 -21.38 18.16 -6.04
C GLU A 158 -22.40 17.99 -4.89
N ARG A 159 -22.04 18.39 -3.66
CA ARG A 159 -22.94 18.31 -2.51
C ARG A 159 -24.22 19.12 -2.65
N GLY A 160 -24.21 20.20 -3.44
CA GLY A 160 -25.41 21.00 -3.70
C GLY A 160 -26.09 21.56 -2.43
N GLY A 161 -25.32 21.84 -1.37
CA GLY A 161 -25.84 22.33 -0.08
C GLY A 161 -25.98 21.26 1.01
N ARG A 162 -25.94 19.96 0.67
CA ARG A 162 -25.94 18.86 1.64
C ARG A 162 -24.72 18.87 2.55
N ASN A 163 -24.90 18.42 3.79
CA ASN A 163 -23.78 18.13 4.68
C ASN A 163 -23.07 16.80 4.28
N HIS A 164 -21.95 16.46 4.92
CA HIS A 164 -21.15 15.29 4.56
C HIS A 164 -21.84 13.96 4.91
N ALA A 165 -22.69 13.93 5.93
CA ALA A 165 -23.47 12.75 6.30
C ALA A 165 -24.60 12.52 5.27
N GLN A 166 -25.39 13.55 4.97
CA GLN A 166 -26.43 13.52 3.93
C GLN A 166 -25.86 13.11 2.56
N GLN A 167 -24.70 13.67 2.17
CA GLN A 167 -24.05 13.29 0.92
C GLN A 167 -23.61 11.81 0.90
N MET A 168 -23.17 11.29 2.04
CA MET A 168 -22.82 9.87 2.17
C MET A 168 -24.05 8.98 2.01
N PHE A 169 -25.16 9.31 2.68
CA PHE A 169 -26.41 8.54 2.55
C PHE A 169 -27.02 8.63 1.15
N GLN A 170 -27.00 9.81 0.52
CA GLN A 170 -27.41 9.97 -0.89
C GLN A 170 -26.62 9.03 -1.81
N ARG A 171 -25.31 8.89 -1.58
CA ARG A 171 -24.46 7.97 -2.35
C ARG A 171 -24.74 6.52 -1.99
N ALA A 172 -24.98 6.21 -0.72
CA ALA A 172 -25.37 4.88 -0.27
C ALA A 172 -26.65 4.42 -0.98
N VAL A 173 -27.70 5.25 -0.99
CA VAL A 173 -28.97 5.00 -1.70
C VAL A 173 -28.73 4.84 -3.20
N LYS A 174 -28.00 5.77 -3.83
CA LYS A 174 -27.69 5.71 -5.27
C LYS A 174 -27.01 4.39 -5.68
N HIS A 175 -26.18 3.82 -4.81
CA HIS A 175 -25.42 2.60 -5.06
C HIS A 175 -26.02 1.37 -4.34
N ASN A 176 -27.26 1.45 -3.87
CA ASN A 176 -28.01 0.35 -3.21
C ASN A 176 -27.27 -0.28 -2.02
N TYR A 177 -26.56 0.52 -1.23
CA TYR A 177 -25.95 0.07 0.01
C TYR A 177 -27.03 -0.29 1.03
N LEU A 178 -26.76 -1.33 1.81
CA LEU A 178 -27.45 -1.53 3.07
C LEU A 178 -26.77 -0.68 4.12
N TRP A 179 -27.57 0.05 4.89
CA TRP A 179 -27.06 0.96 5.90
C TRP A 179 -27.94 0.94 7.13
N PHE A 180 -27.33 1.22 8.28
CA PHE A 180 -28.02 1.48 9.53
C PHE A 180 -27.41 2.72 10.15
N MET A 181 -28.23 3.49 10.85
CA MET A 181 -27.78 4.66 11.59
C MET A 181 -28.41 4.70 12.97
N GLU A 182 -27.67 5.23 13.93
CA GLU A 182 -28.14 5.54 15.27
C GLU A 182 -27.91 7.01 15.56
N LYS A 183 -28.88 7.64 16.22
CA LYS A 183 -28.82 9.03 16.65
C LYS A 183 -28.94 9.10 18.15
N ASN A 184 -28.32 10.10 18.75
CA ASN A 184 -28.53 10.39 20.15
C ASN A 184 -29.97 10.88 20.37
N PRO A 185 -30.76 10.27 21.26
CA PRO A 185 -32.16 10.65 21.48
C PRO A 185 -32.37 12.09 21.97
N GLU A 186 -31.39 12.66 22.66
CA GLU A 186 -31.47 14.01 23.25
C GLU A 186 -30.97 15.11 22.31
N THR A 187 -29.93 14.81 21.52
CA THR A 187 -29.28 15.82 20.67
C THR A 187 -29.56 15.64 19.18
N ASP A 188 -30.23 14.56 18.78
CA ASP A 188 -30.45 14.13 17.38
C ASP A 188 -29.16 14.01 16.53
N GLN A 189 -28.00 13.98 17.20
CA GLN A 189 -26.70 13.85 16.54
C GLN A 189 -26.43 12.42 16.14
N LEU A 190 -25.91 12.25 14.94
CA LEU A 190 -25.49 10.96 14.41
C LEU A 190 -24.37 10.35 15.28
N THR A 191 -24.61 9.18 15.86
CA THR A 191 -23.64 8.48 16.71
C THR A 191 -22.98 7.33 15.98
N ASP A 192 -23.76 6.43 15.37
CA ASP A 192 -23.22 5.18 14.84
C ASP A 192 -23.77 4.93 13.45
N ILE A 193 -22.90 4.45 12.55
CA ILE A 193 -23.21 4.26 11.14
C ILE A 193 -22.67 2.92 10.72
N PHE A 194 -23.50 2.09 10.12
CA PHE A 194 -23.11 0.82 9.52
C PHE A 194 -23.39 0.89 8.02
N MET A 195 -22.45 0.41 7.20
CA MET A 195 -22.53 0.43 5.74
C MET A 195 -22.06 -0.92 5.20
N ALA A 196 -22.86 -1.53 4.33
CA ALA A 196 -22.51 -2.75 3.64
C ALA A 196 -22.89 -2.68 2.15
N HIS A 197 -21.93 -3.00 1.29
CA HIS A 197 -22.16 -3.06 -0.15
C HIS A 197 -23.02 -4.29 -0.49
N PRO A 198 -23.99 -4.21 -1.43
CA PRO A 198 -24.88 -5.33 -1.76
C PRO A 198 -24.11 -6.60 -2.16
N GLU A 199 -23.08 -6.49 -3.01
CA GLU A 199 -22.20 -7.64 -3.33
C GLU A 199 -21.44 -8.18 -2.11
N GLY A 200 -21.00 -7.33 -1.19
CA GLY A 200 -20.32 -7.76 0.06
C GLY A 200 -21.27 -8.54 0.98
N VAL A 201 -22.53 -8.09 1.09
CA VAL A 201 -23.58 -8.82 1.82
C VAL A 201 -23.88 -10.16 1.17
N GLN A 202 -23.89 -10.22 -0.16
CA GLN A 202 -24.14 -11.46 -0.87
C GLN A 202 -23.00 -12.47 -0.72
N LEU A 203 -21.76 -12.01 -0.84
CA LEU A 203 -20.58 -12.81 -0.53
C LEU A 203 -20.64 -13.31 0.91
N PHE A 204 -21.08 -12.47 1.85
CA PHE A 204 -21.20 -12.87 3.25
C PHE A 204 -22.29 -13.92 3.49
N ARG A 205 -23.47 -13.77 2.88
CA ARG A 205 -24.55 -14.77 2.93
C ARG A 205 -24.11 -16.12 2.32
N THR A 206 -23.19 -16.09 1.36
CA THR A 206 -22.65 -17.30 0.70
C THR A 206 -21.50 -17.91 1.51
N TYR A 207 -20.63 -17.09 2.07
CA TYR A 207 -19.37 -17.48 2.73
C TYR A 207 -19.33 -17.01 4.19
N PHE A 208 -20.38 -17.33 4.96
CA PHE A 208 -20.59 -16.82 6.32
C PHE A 208 -19.65 -17.43 7.38
N TYR A 209 -18.90 -18.48 7.05
CA TYR A 209 -18.15 -19.32 8.00
C TYR A 209 -17.12 -18.57 8.85
N VAL A 210 -16.42 -17.59 8.28
CA VAL A 210 -15.31 -16.88 8.93
C VAL A 210 -15.52 -15.38 8.85
N ILE A 211 -15.49 -14.70 9.99
CA ILE A 211 -15.46 -13.24 10.07
C ILE A 211 -14.19 -12.78 10.77
N CYS A 212 -13.48 -11.85 10.17
CA CYS A 212 -12.40 -11.10 10.80
C CYS A 212 -12.89 -9.69 11.11
N ILE A 213 -12.74 -9.27 12.36
CA ILE A 213 -13.15 -7.95 12.84
C ILE A 213 -11.92 -7.20 13.32
N ASP A 214 -11.74 -5.99 12.81
CA ASP A 214 -10.63 -5.12 13.21
C ASP A 214 -11.11 -3.68 13.34
N SER A 215 -10.77 -3.04 14.45
CA SER A 215 -11.07 -1.63 14.67
C SER A 215 -9.84 -0.75 14.40
N THR A 216 -10.08 0.36 13.73
CA THR A 216 -9.04 1.34 13.41
C THR A 216 -9.34 2.69 14.02
N TYR A 217 -8.40 3.17 14.80
CA TYR A 217 -8.50 4.46 15.46
C TYR A 217 -8.29 5.63 14.49
N LYS A 218 -9.15 6.66 14.63
CA LYS A 218 -8.92 8.02 14.11
C LYS A 218 -8.79 8.07 12.59
N THR A 219 -9.70 7.45 11.85
CA THR A 219 -9.68 7.47 10.38
C THR A 219 -10.46 8.66 9.79
N ASN A 220 -11.28 9.35 10.59
CA ASN A 220 -12.12 10.46 10.15
C ASN A 220 -11.96 11.74 11.00
N LYS A 221 -12.41 12.89 10.45
CA LYS A 221 -12.32 14.22 11.09
C LYS A 221 -13.05 14.34 12.44
N TYR A 222 -13.95 13.40 12.74
CA TYR A 222 -14.72 13.32 13.98
C TYR A 222 -13.97 12.54 15.08
N GLY A 223 -12.93 11.79 14.70
CA GLY A 223 -12.16 10.96 15.61
C GLY A 223 -12.87 9.68 16.05
N MET A 224 -13.88 9.26 15.30
CA MET A 224 -14.67 8.05 15.53
C MET A 224 -13.92 6.81 15.05
N PRO A 225 -13.91 5.71 15.83
CA PRO A 225 -13.43 4.40 15.39
C PRO A 225 -14.12 3.91 14.11
N LEU A 226 -13.34 3.28 13.22
CA LEU A 226 -13.83 2.54 12.06
C LEU A 226 -13.61 1.05 12.29
N VAL A 227 -14.70 0.30 12.44
CA VAL A 227 -14.72 -1.16 12.59
C VAL A 227 -14.97 -1.79 11.23
N GLU A 228 -14.07 -2.65 10.77
CA GLU A 228 -14.18 -3.33 9.47
C GLU A 228 -14.51 -4.81 9.67
N PHE A 229 -15.44 -5.32 8.86
CA PHE A 229 -15.83 -6.72 8.83
C PHE A 229 -15.34 -7.36 7.52
N ILE A 230 -14.57 -8.45 7.64
CA ILE A 230 -13.97 -9.16 6.50
C ILE A 230 -14.36 -10.62 6.52
N GLY A 231 -14.79 -11.15 5.37
CA GLY A 231 -14.99 -12.57 5.12
C GLY A 231 -13.89 -13.17 4.23
N VAL A 232 -13.89 -14.49 4.09
CA VAL A 232 -12.92 -15.24 3.28
C VAL A 232 -13.64 -16.16 2.30
N THR A 233 -13.27 -16.10 1.02
CA THR A 233 -13.80 -16.97 -0.04
C THR A 233 -13.13 -18.35 -0.02
N PRO A 234 -13.68 -19.34 -0.72
CA PRO A 234 -13.10 -20.69 -0.82
C PRO A 234 -11.73 -20.76 -1.50
N SER A 235 -11.46 -19.84 -2.42
CA SER A 235 -10.13 -19.64 -3.00
C SER A 235 -9.14 -18.97 -2.02
N GLY A 236 -9.64 -18.59 -0.85
CA GLY A 236 -8.95 -17.93 0.25
C GLY A 236 -8.87 -16.42 0.12
N LYS A 237 -9.51 -15.77 -0.86
CA LYS A 237 -9.44 -14.30 -0.99
C LYS A 237 -10.29 -13.67 0.10
N ASN A 238 -9.92 -12.46 0.48
CA ASN A 238 -10.69 -11.71 1.45
C ASN A 238 -11.64 -10.77 0.74
N PHE A 239 -12.80 -10.58 1.35
CA PHE A 239 -13.79 -9.61 0.92
C PHE A 239 -14.28 -8.81 2.12
N SER A 240 -14.49 -7.51 1.95
CA SER A 240 -15.13 -6.72 3.00
C SER A 240 -16.64 -6.94 2.94
N ILE A 241 -17.20 -7.30 4.09
CA ILE A 241 -18.65 -7.49 4.26
C ILE A 241 -19.31 -6.13 4.41
N GLY A 242 -18.68 -5.27 5.22
CA GLY A 242 -19.14 -3.94 5.54
C GLY A 242 -18.22 -3.28 6.57
N TYR A 243 -18.57 -2.07 6.95
CA TYR A 243 -17.84 -1.33 7.97
C TYR A 243 -18.81 -0.51 8.82
N ALA A 244 -18.41 -0.24 10.06
CA ALA A 244 -19.11 0.61 10.99
C ALA A 244 -18.23 1.78 11.45
N ILE A 245 -18.84 2.95 11.62
CA ILE A 245 -18.24 4.13 12.24
C ILE A 245 -18.99 4.35 13.53
N VAL A 246 -18.32 4.20 14.67
CA VAL A 246 -18.95 4.25 15.99
C VAL A 246 -18.41 5.39 16.85
N THR A 247 -19.17 5.83 17.84
CA THR A 247 -18.73 6.88 18.79
C THR A 247 -17.64 6.39 19.76
N SER A 248 -17.75 5.15 20.24
CA SER A 248 -16.83 4.53 21.20
C SER A 248 -16.59 3.05 20.93
N GLU A 249 -15.41 2.56 21.34
CA GLU A 249 -15.06 1.12 21.37
C GLU A 249 -15.39 0.54 22.75
N ASP A 250 -16.64 0.69 23.18
CA ASP A 250 -17.16 0.03 24.38
C ASP A 250 -18.07 -1.15 23.99
N GLU A 251 -18.59 -1.85 25.00
CA GLU A 251 -19.46 -3.00 24.78
C GLU A 251 -20.74 -2.63 24.01
N ASN A 252 -21.31 -1.45 24.23
CA ASN A 252 -22.53 -1.02 23.52
C ASN A 252 -22.24 -0.75 22.05
N GLY A 253 -21.16 -0.03 21.73
CA GLY A 253 -20.78 0.23 20.35
C GLY A 253 -20.44 -1.06 19.59
N TYR A 254 -19.75 -2.01 20.22
CA TYR A 254 -19.47 -3.30 19.58
C TYR A 254 -20.70 -4.19 19.46
N ARG A 255 -21.57 -4.23 20.47
CA ARG A 255 -22.86 -4.92 20.43
C ARG A 255 -23.65 -4.47 19.22
N TRP A 256 -23.86 -3.16 19.08
CA TRP A 256 -24.62 -2.59 17.97
C TRP A 256 -24.04 -3.03 16.62
N CYS A 257 -22.72 -2.94 16.44
CA CYS A 257 -22.08 -3.38 15.20
C CYS A 257 -22.26 -4.88 14.93
N LEU A 258 -22.13 -5.71 15.98
CA LEU A 258 -22.26 -7.17 15.89
C LEU A 258 -23.71 -7.58 15.60
N GLU A 259 -24.69 -6.87 16.14
CA GLU A 259 -26.10 -7.08 15.82
C GLU A 259 -26.42 -6.69 14.37
N LYS A 260 -25.86 -5.58 13.86
CA LYS A 260 -26.05 -5.21 12.45
C LYS A 260 -25.44 -6.22 11.50
N ILE A 261 -24.20 -6.69 11.73
CA ILE A 261 -23.61 -7.74 10.90
C ILE A 261 -24.39 -9.06 11.01
N ARG A 262 -24.89 -9.43 12.21
CA ARG A 262 -25.74 -10.61 12.43
C ARG A 262 -27.04 -10.55 11.63
N SER A 263 -27.65 -9.37 11.54
CA SER A 263 -28.90 -9.14 10.80
C SER A 263 -28.77 -9.34 9.28
N LEU A 264 -27.54 -9.31 8.75
CA LEU A 264 -27.30 -9.60 7.34
C LEU A 264 -27.46 -11.08 7.00
N LEU A 265 -27.36 -11.97 8.00
CA LEU A 265 -27.53 -13.41 7.86
C LEU A 265 -28.96 -13.84 8.23
N PRO A 266 -29.46 -14.94 7.63
CA PRO A 266 -30.70 -15.58 8.08
C PRO A 266 -30.65 -15.98 9.56
N GLU A 267 -31.81 -16.07 10.22
CA GLU A 267 -31.90 -16.40 11.66
C GLU A 267 -31.21 -17.72 12.02
N ASN A 268 -31.22 -18.72 11.13
CA ASN A 268 -30.64 -20.05 11.39
C ASN A 268 -29.16 -20.16 10.99
N VAL A 269 -28.54 -19.07 10.53
CA VAL A 269 -27.16 -19.07 10.03
C VAL A 269 -26.28 -18.22 10.96
N SER A 270 -25.15 -18.79 11.38
CA SER A 270 -24.15 -18.12 12.21
C SER A 270 -22.74 -18.45 11.71
N PRO A 271 -21.79 -17.51 11.82
CA PRO A 271 -20.38 -17.78 11.60
C PRO A 271 -19.88 -18.91 12.50
N SER A 272 -18.94 -19.71 11.99
CA SER A 272 -18.26 -20.76 12.74
C SER A 272 -17.04 -20.21 13.49
N VAL A 273 -16.39 -19.19 12.94
CA VAL A 273 -15.16 -18.60 13.47
C VAL A 273 -15.23 -17.08 13.41
N VAL A 274 -14.87 -16.43 14.52
CA VAL A 274 -14.64 -14.98 14.59
C VAL A 274 -13.20 -14.71 15.00
N VAL A 275 -12.49 -13.93 14.19
CA VAL A 275 -11.09 -13.56 14.43
C VAL A 275 -11.00 -12.08 14.76
N THR A 276 -10.48 -11.73 15.93
CA THR A 276 -10.33 -10.32 16.34
C THR A 276 -9.00 -10.05 17.02
N ASP A 277 -8.71 -8.79 17.36
CA ASP A 277 -7.67 -8.48 18.33
C ASP A 277 -8.11 -8.85 19.76
N ARG A 278 -7.25 -8.60 20.75
CA ARG A 278 -7.54 -8.90 22.16
C ARG A 278 -8.23 -7.71 22.85
N GLU A 279 -9.19 -7.07 22.20
CA GLU A 279 -10.03 -6.06 22.83
C GLU A 279 -11.15 -6.73 23.63
N LEU A 280 -11.23 -6.39 24.93
CA LEU A 280 -12.06 -7.12 25.88
C LEU A 280 -13.55 -6.89 25.62
N ALA A 281 -13.92 -5.63 25.34
CA ALA A 281 -15.30 -5.27 25.02
C ALA A 281 -15.81 -6.03 23.80
N LEU A 282 -15.01 -6.10 22.73
CA LEU A 282 -15.34 -6.85 21.52
C LEU A 282 -15.44 -8.36 21.80
N THR A 283 -14.52 -8.91 22.60
CA THR A 283 -14.53 -10.33 22.97
C THR A 283 -15.80 -10.71 23.73
N ASN A 284 -16.20 -9.89 24.70
CA ASN A 284 -17.41 -10.12 25.50
C ASN A 284 -18.66 -10.11 24.61
N MET A 285 -18.77 -9.12 23.72
CA MET A 285 -19.93 -9.00 22.83
C MET A 285 -19.99 -10.09 21.76
N ILE A 286 -18.85 -10.63 21.31
CA ILE A 286 -18.82 -11.80 20.42
C ILE A 286 -19.41 -13.02 21.11
N ALA A 287 -19.03 -13.26 22.37
CA ALA A 287 -19.56 -14.39 23.14
C ALA A 287 -21.09 -14.31 23.34
N GLU A 288 -21.65 -13.10 23.30
CA GLU A 288 -23.08 -12.88 23.42
C GLU A 288 -23.83 -12.98 22.07
N VAL A 289 -23.33 -12.31 21.03
CA VAL A 289 -24.01 -12.26 19.71
C VAL A 289 -23.77 -13.51 18.87
N PHE A 290 -22.58 -14.11 19.01
CA PHE A 290 -22.15 -15.31 18.28
C PHE A 290 -21.67 -16.41 19.25
N PRO A 291 -22.53 -16.91 20.15
CA PRO A 291 -22.13 -17.81 21.24
C PRO A 291 -21.55 -19.15 20.76
N ASN A 292 -21.93 -19.58 19.55
CA ASN A 292 -21.46 -20.83 18.96
C ASN A 292 -20.21 -20.66 18.08
N ALA A 293 -19.75 -19.43 17.85
CA ALA A 293 -18.57 -19.19 17.04
C ALA A 293 -17.30 -19.37 17.88
N ALA A 294 -16.32 -20.09 17.32
CA ALA A 294 -15.01 -20.16 17.93
C ALA A 294 -14.30 -18.80 17.79
N HIS A 295 -13.88 -18.22 18.91
CA HIS A 295 -13.15 -16.95 18.93
C HIS A 295 -11.64 -17.19 18.86
N PHE A 296 -11.00 -16.60 17.85
CA PHE A 296 -9.55 -16.66 17.67
C PHE A 296 -8.93 -15.27 17.71
N LEU A 297 -7.71 -15.21 18.26
CA LEU A 297 -6.92 -13.99 18.25
C LEU A 297 -6.18 -13.83 16.93
N CYS A 298 -6.18 -12.61 16.41
CA CYS A 298 -5.45 -12.23 15.22
C CYS A 298 -3.94 -12.44 15.43
N THR A 299 -3.35 -13.27 14.59
CA THR A 299 -1.94 -13.65 14.67
C THR A 299 -1.00 -12.47 14.45
N TRP A 300 -1.41 -11.45 13.69
CA TRP A 300 -0.65 -10.21 13.58
C TRP A 300 -0.51 -9.51 14.93
N HIS A 301 -1.62 -9.37 15.67
CA HIS A 301 -1.61 -8.76 17.00
C HIS A 301 -0.79 -9.59 18.00
N ILE A 302 -0.85 -10.93 17.91
CA ILE A 302 0.03 -11.83 18.68
C ILE A 302 1.49 -11.58 18.30
N ALA A 303 1.82 -11.56 17.01
CA ALA A 303 3.18 -11.35 16.53
C ALA A 303 3.74 -9.99 16.97
N CYS A 304 2.96 -8.91 16.86
CA CYS A 304 3.33 -7.59 17.35
C CYS A 304 3.52 -7.57 18.87
N ALA A 305 2.68 -8.27 19.63
CA ALA A 305 2.82 -8.38 21.09
C ALA A 305 4.10 -9.12 21.48
N VAL A 306 4.40 -10.22 20.80
CA VAL A 306 5.61 -11.01 21.04
C VAL A 306 6.85 -10.24 20.62
N GLU A 307 6.84 -9.56 19.47
CA GLU A 307 7.94 -8.71 19.02
C GLU A 307 8.22 -7.55 20.00
N ALA A 308 7.17 -6.92 20.53
CA ALA A 308 7.31 -5.88 21.53
C ALA A 308 7.93 -6.42 22.84
N ARG A 309 7.59 -7.65 23.24
CA ARG A 309 8.15 -8.28 24.45
C ARG A 309 9.56 -8.79 24.23
N SER A 310 9.85 -9.40 23.07
CA SER A 310 11.18 -9.90 22.73
C SER A 310 12.19 -8.75 22.63
N THR A 311 11.78 -7.60 22.08
CA THR A 311 12.61 -6.39 22.04
C THR A 311 12.96 -5.86 23.43
N LYS A 312 12.06 -6.02 24.42
CA LYS A 312 12.35 -5.66 25.82
C LYS A 312 13.32 -6.62 26.49
N VAL A 313 13.19 -7.91 26.21
CA VAL A 313 13.98 -8.97 26.86
C VAL A 313 15.38 -9.05 26.27
N PHE A 314 15.50 -9.01 24.94
CA PHE A 314 16.75 -9.22 24.22
C PHE A 314 17.41 -7.92 23.73
N GLY A 315 16.77 -6.77 23.92
CA GLY A 315 17.17 -5.50 23.31
C GLY A 315 16.90 -5.45 21.80
N LYS A 316 17.31 -4.36 21.14
CA LYS A 316 17.32 -4.28 19.66
C LYS A 316 18.62 -4.89 19.16
N GLY A 317 18.57 -6.10 18.61
CA GLY A 317 19.77 -6.80 18.14
C GLY A 317 19.51 -8.19 17.58
N VAL A 318 20.59 -8.87 17.18
CA VAL A 318 20.58 -10.16 16.47
C VAL A 318 19.83 -11.26 17.25
N ALA A 319 19.93 -11.28 18.59
CA ALA A 319 19.24 -12.25 19.43
C ALA A 319 17.71 -12.09 19.41
N CYS A 320 17.21 -10.85 19.46
CA CYS A 320 15.79 -10.54 19.31
C CYS A 320 15.27 -10.96 17.94
N ASN A 321 16.03 -10.67 16.88
CA ASN A 321 15.70 -11.06 15.51
C ASN A 321 15.64 -12.59 15.36
N ARG A 322 16.64 -13.30 15.90
CA ARG A 322 16.68 -14.77 15.87
C ARG A 322 15.49 -15.39 16.61
N PHE A 323 15.14 -14.84 17.78
CA PHE A 323 13.94 -15.26 18.51
C PHE A 323 12.67 -15.00 17.70
N ASN A 324 12.50 -13.79 17.14
CA ASN A 324 11.32 -13.45 16.33
C ASN A 324 11.22 -14.31 15.06
N ILE A 325 12.33 -14.64 14.42
CA ILE A 325 12.35 -15.57 13.27
C ILE A 325 11.90 -16.96 13.69
N ARG A 326 12.44 -17.51 14.79
CA ARG A 326 12.04 -18.82 15.30
C ARG A 326 10.59 -18.83 15.79
N TRP A 327 10.16 -17.77 16.48
CA TRP A 327 8.78 -17.57 16.89
C TRP A 327 7.84 -17.54 15.69
N LYS A 328 8.20 -16.80 14.63
CA LYS A 328 7.45 -16.83 13.36
C LYS A 328 7.46 -18.24 12.75
N LYS A 329 8.60 -18.93 12.73
CA LYS A 329 8.64 -20.34 12.26
C LYS A 329 7.74 -21.27 13.09
N ILE A 330 7.61 -21.06 14.41
CA ILE A 330 6.72 -21.83 15.31
C ILE A 330 5.25 -21.45 15.11
N MET A 331 4.96 -20.15 15.03
CA MET A 331 3.61 -19.61 14.78
C MET A 331 3.07 -20.00 13.40
N TYR A 332 3.95 -20.31 12.45
CA TYR A 332 3.62 -20.51 11.04
C TYR A 332 4.08 -21.88 10.51
N ALA A 333 4.17 -22.93 11.34
CA ALA A 333 4.62 -24.26 10.89
C ALA A 333 3.49 -25.15 10.31
N SER A 334 3.65 -25.52 9.04
CA SER A 334 3.20 -26.67 8.21
C SER A 334 1.72 -27.10 8.06
N THR A 335 0.76 -26.45 8.71
CA THR A 335 -0.63 -26.25 8.20
C THR A 335 -1.15 -25.01 8.92
N GLU A 336 -1.99 -24.18 8.27
CA GLU A 336 -2.33 -22.78 8.66
C GLU A 336 -1.43 -21.68 8.02
N GLU A 337 -0.45 -22.06 7.17
CA GLU A 337 0.46 -21.13 6.45
C GLU A 337 -0.24 -20.24 5.38
N GLU A 338 -1.43 -20.65 4.92
CA GLU A 338 -2.18 -19.98 3.87
C GLU A 338 -3.36 -19.13 4.37
N LEU A 339 -3.75 -19.28 5.62
CA LEU A 339 -4.89 -18.59 6.21
C LEU A 339 -4.52 -17.13 6.57
N PHE A 340 -3.28 -16.88 6.99
CA PHE A 340 -2.89 -15.63 7.64
C PHE A 340 -2.38 -14.50 6.73
N ARG A 341 -1.79 -14.80 5.56
CA ARG A 341 -1.20 -13.76 4.68
C ARG A 341 -2.24 -12.82 4.04
N ARG A 342 -3.49 -13.24 3.95
CA ARG A 342 -4.55 -12.49 3.25
C ARG A 342 -5.32 -11.58 4.20
N VAL A 343 -5.66 -12.04 5.42
CA VAL A 343 -6.36 -11.25 6.48
C VAL A 343 -5.59 -10.00 6.86
N GLU A 344 -4.29 -10.09 7.09
CA GLU A 344 -3.43 -8.92 7.35
C GLU A 344 -3.39 -7.95 6.17
N SER A 345 -3.26 -8.46 4.93
CA SER A 345 -3.19 -7.63 3.73
C SER A 345 -4.50 -6.89 3.44
N ALA A 346 -5.64 -7.47 3.80
CA ALA A 346 -6.96 -6.90 3.52
C ALA A 346 -7.26 -5.71 4.43
N HIS A 347 -7.08 -5.87 5.75
CA HIS A 347 -7.20 -4.75 6.69
C HIS A 347 -6.17 -3.65 6.39
N ALA A 348 -4.94 -4.03 6.02
CA ALA A 348 -3.94 -3.05 5.60
C ALA A 348 -4.32 -2.35 4.27
N ALA A 349 -4.99 -3.03 3.35
CA ALA A 349 -5.38 -2.50 2.05
C ALA A 349 -6.42 -1.38 2.21
N LEU A 350 -7.56 -1.62 2.88
CA LEU A 350 -8.55 -0.56 3.10
C LEU A 350 -7.94 0.63 3.86
N LYS A 351 -7.18 0.38 4.93
CA LYS A 351 -6.47 1.43 5.68
C LYS A 351 -5.50 2.24 4.81
N LYS A 352 -4.76 1.58 3.92
CA LYS A 352 -3.84 2.24 2.98
C LYS A 352 -4.60 3.08 1.95
N TRP A 353 -5.84 2.72 1.61
CA TRP A 353 -6.72 3.50 0.74
C TRP A 353 -7.32 4.74 1.43
N LEU A 354 -7.49 4.72 2.76
CA LEU A 354 -8.06 5.84 3.51
C LEU A 354 -7.07 7.02 3.73
N VAL A 355 -5.74 6.81 3.70
CA VAL A 355 -4.63 7.81 3.58
C VAL A 355 -4.56 8.97 4.60
N SER A 356 -5.64 9.39 5.27
CA SER A 356 -5.62 10.48 6.26
C SER A 356 -6.69 10.31 7.33
N SER A 357 -6.32 10.59 8.58
CA SER A 357 -7.21 10.65 9.75
C SER A 357 -8.21 11.81 9.75
N THR A 358 -8.30 12.56 8.64
CA THR A 358 -9.03 13.82 8.55
C THR A 358 -10.13 13.80 7.48
N LEU A 359 -10.48 12.63 6.95
CA LEU A 359 -11.54 12.52 5.95
C LEU A 359 -12.91 12.84 6.57
N ALA A 360 -13.76 13.54 5.82
CA ALA A 360 -15.18 13.65 6.12
C ALA A 360 -15.93 12.39 5.66
N LEU A 361 -17.17 12.20 6.13
CA LEU A 361 -17.96 10.98 5.88
C LEU A 361 -18.13 10.69 4.38
N ASP A 362 -18.56 11.68 3.59
CA ASP A 362 -18.72 11.57 2.13
C ASP A 362 -17.45 11.10 1.39
N THR A 363 -16.30 11.60 1.81
CA THR A 363 -15.00 11.34 1.20
C THR A 363 -14.46 9.98 1.63
N LEU A 364 -14.72 9.59 2.88
CA LEU A 364 -14.43 8.26 3.39
C LEU A 364 -15.25 7.21 2.63
N TRP A 365 -16.56 7.45 2.47
CA TRP A 365 -17.44 6.58 1.70
C TRP A 365 -16.97 6.39 0.27
N THR A 366 -16.62 7.46 -0.46
CA THR A 366 -16.17 7.34 -1.87
C THR A 366 -14.95 6.45 -2.02
N ARG A 367 -14.00 6.55 -1.08
CA ARG A 367 -12.78 5.74 -1.10
C ARG A 367 -13.04 4.29 -0.73
N ALA A 368 -13.88 4.06 0.28
CA ALA A 368 -14.31 2.72 0.65
C ALA A 368 -15.05 2.06 -0.53
N HIS A 369 -16.02 2.75 -1.14
CA HIS A 369 -16.79 2.26 -2.29
C HIS A 369 -15.89 1.83 -3.46
N ALA A 370 -14.93 2.67 -3.87
CA ALA A 370 -14.02 2.33 -4.96
C ALA A 370 -13.13 1.10 -4.65
N PHE A 371 -12.72 0.94 -3.40
CA PHE A 371 -11.98 -0.24 -2.96
C PHE A 371 -12.84 -1.51 -3.05
N LEU A 372 -14.09 -1.44 -2.58
CA LEU A 372 -15.04 -2.56 -2.61
C LEU A 372 -15.32 -3.02 -4.05
N GLU A 373 -15.61 -2.08 -4.96
CA GLU A 373 -15.84 -2.39 -6.37
C GLU A 373 -14.64 -3.12 -7.02
N GLY A 374 -13.42 -2.63 -6.77
CA GLY A 374 -12.21 -3.28 -7.27
C GLY A 374 -12.03 -4.70 -6.71
N GLN A 375 -12.31 -4.88 -5.42
CA GLN A 375 -12.23 -6.17 -4.75
C GLN A 375 -13.26 -7.17 -5.32
N HIS A 376 -14.50 -6.75 -5.55
CA HIS A 376 -15.55 -7.60 -6.14
C HIS A 376 -15.16 -8.10 -7.53
N VAL A 377 -14.63 -7.22 -8.39
CA VAL A 377 -14.17 -7.60 -9.73
C VAL A 377 -13.05 -8.66 -9.67
N GLU A 378 -12.11 -8.51 -8.73
CA GLU A 378 -11.03 -9.49 -8.55
C GLU A 378 -11.57 -10.86 -8.07
N ILE A 379 -12.51 -10.85 -7.12
CA ILE A 379 -13.13 -12.06 -6.59
C ILE A 379 -13.91 -12.79 -7.68
N ARG A 380 -14.74 -12.09 -8.47
CA ARG A 380 -15.49 -12.70 -9.58
C ARG A 380 -14.56 -13.39 -10.58
N LYS A 381 -13.49 -12.71 -10.98
CA LYS A 381 -12.48 -13.28 -11.90
C LYS A 381 -11.83 -14.53 -11.33
N GLU A 382 -11.52 -14.54 -10.04
CA GLU A 382 -10.86 -15.67 -9.40
C GLU A 382 -11.82 -16.86 -9.21
N LEU A 383 -13.08 -16.62 -8.82
CA LEU A 383 -14.09 -17.68 -8.72
C LEU A 383 -14.34 -18.33 -10.09
N GLU A 384 -14.44 -17.53 -11.16
CA GLU A 384 -14.53 -18.06 -12.53
C GLU A 384 -13.26 -18.84 -12.94
N TYR A 385 -12.08 -18.37 -12.55
CA TYR A 385 -10.84 -19.11 -12.76
C TYR A 385 -10.88 -20.49 -12.08
N ASN A 386 -11.41 -20.58 -10.85
CA ASN A 386 -11.57 -21.85 -10.13
C ASN A 386 -12.59 -22.80 -10.78
N ARG A 387 -13.50 -22.30 -11.62
CA ARG A 387 -14.49 -23.11 -12.37
C ARG A 387 -13.97 -23.61 -13.72
N SER A 388 -12.87 -23.04 -14.21
CA SER A 388 -12.37 -23.30 -15.57
C SER A 388 -11.67 -24.67 -15.71
N LYS A 389 -12.42 -25.66 -16.21
CA LYS A 389 -11.96 -27.05 -16.46
C LYS A 389 -10.62 -27.16 -17.22
N HIS A 390 -10.34 -26.23 -18.15
CA HIS A 390 -9.18 -26.28 -19.03
C HIS A 390 -7.87 -25.77 -18.39
N LEU A 391 -7.95 -25.04 -17.27
CA LEU A 391 -6.79 -24.47 -16.58
C LEU A 391 -6.27 -25.38 -15.45
N HIS A 392 -7.00 -26.44 -15.11
CA HIS A 392 -6.64 -27.43 -14.09
C HIS A 392 -5.76 -28.55 -14.66
N GLN A 393 -4.48 -28.28 -14.91
CA GLN A 393 -3.54 -29.31 -15.38
C GLN A 393 -2.96 -30.14 -14.21
N ASN A 394 -2.96 -31.47 -14.38
CA ASN A 394 -2.27 -32.49 -13.57
C ASN A 394 -2.66 -32.68 -12.08
N TYR A 395 -3.95 -32.79 -11.75
CA TYR A 395 -4.39 -33.21 -10.40
C TYR A 395 -4.23 -34.72 -10.11
N GLY A 396 -3.83 -35.54 -11.07
CA GLY A 396 -3.82 -37.00 -10.91
C GLY A 396 -5.21 -37.63 -10.97
N ASP A 397 -5.29 -38.95 -11.16
CA ASP A 397 -6.57 -39.65 -11.37
C ASP A 397 -7.49 -39.56 -10.14
N LEU A 398 -6.91 -39.64 -8.95
CA LEU A 398 -7.62 -39.59 -7.65
C LEU A 398 -8.50 -38.35 -7.49
N PHE A 399 -8.06 -37.18 -7.98
CA PHE A 399 -8.73 -35.89 -7.79
C PHE A 399 -9.47 -35.39 -9.05
N THR A 400 -9.56 -36.20 -10.10
CA THR A 400 -10.06 -35.75 -11.41
C THR A 400 -11.53 -35.30 -11.37
N LEU A 401 -12.35 -35.87 -10.48
CA LEU A 401 -13.77 -35.50 -10.33
C LEU A 401 -13.99 -34.10 -9.71
N LEU A 402 -12.95 -33.52 -9.09
CA LEU A 402 -13.04 -32.22 -8.42
C LEU A 402 -12.80 -31.03 -9.37
N LYS A 403 -12.30 -31.27 -10.58
CA LYS A 403 -11.93 -30.23 -11.56
C LYS A 403 -13.12 -29.31 -11.90
N GLY A 404 -12.94 -28.02 -11.68
CA GLY A 404 -13.95 -26.98 -11.93
C GLY A 404 -15.18 -27.06 -11.02
N ARG A 405 -15.16 -27.91 -9.98
CA ARG A 405 -16.26 -28.09 -9.01
C ARG A 405 -15.86 -27.77 -7.58
N VAL A 406 -14.56 -27.75 -7.29
CA VAL A 406 -13.98 -27.45 -5.99
C VAL A 406 -12.87 -26.42 -6.16
N ALA A 407 -12.70 -25.53 -5.19
CA ALA A 407 -11.65 -24.53 -5.17
C ALA A 407 -10.28 -25.19 -5.33
N ILE A 408 -9.45 -24.63 -6.22
CA ILE A 408 -8.11 -25.13 -6.54
C ILE A 408 -7.26 -25.26 -5.27
N LYS A 409 -7.42 -24.31 -4.34
CA LYS A 409 -6.74 -24.30 -3.04
C LYS A 409 -7.02 -25.57 -2.23
N ALA A 410 -8.28 -26.00 -2.13
CA ALA A 410 -8.63 -27.24 -1.42
C ALA A 410 -8.01 -28.48 -2.08
N VAL A 411 -8.01 -28.54 -3.41
CA VAL A 411 -7.40 -29.63 -4.16
C VAL A 411 -5.89 -29.68 -3.90
N ILE A 412 -5.20 -28.53 -3.90
CA ILE A 412 -3.77 -28.44 -3.59
C ILE A 412 -3.49 -28.91 -2.15
N LEU A 413 -4.31 -28.50 -1.18
CA LEU A 413 -4.17 -28.95 0.21
C LEU A 413 -4.28 -30.47 0.31
N MET A 414 -5.26 -31.08 -0.37
CA MET A 414 -5.42 -32.54 -0.39
C MET A 414 -4.27 -33.24 -1.15
N ILE A 415 -3.76 -32.69 -2.25
CA ILE A 415 -2.59 -33.23 -2.95
C ILE A 415 -1.35 -33.21 -2.05
N ASN A 416 -1.13 -32.11 -1.31
CA ASN A 416 -0.02 -32.01 -0.38
C ASN A 416 -0.17 -32.98 0.79
N GLU A 417 -1.40 -33.14 1.29
CA GLU A 417 -1.71 -34.08 2.36
C GLU A 417 -1.57 -35.54 1.89
N PHE A 418 -1.90 -35.84 0.63
CA PHE A 418 -1.60 -37.12 0.00
C PHE A 418 -0.08 -37.35 -0.08
N LYS A 419 0.71 -36.39 -0.57
CA LYS A 419 2.19 -36.53 -0.57
C LYS A 419 2.76 -36.69 0.85
N ARG A 420 2.14 -36.05 1.85
CA ARG A 420 2.53 -36.23 3.26
C ARG A 420 2.30 -37.66 3.75
N GLY A 421 1.29 -38.36 3.25
CA GLY A 421 1.08 -39.76 3.64
C GLY A 421 2.15 -40.69 3.06
N GLU A 422 2.67 -40.40 1.85
CA GLU A 422 3.77 -41.15 1.25
C GLU A 422 5.05 -41.03 2.12
N THR A 423 5.32 -39.87 2.71
CA THR A 423 6.46 -39.67 3.62
C THR A 423 6.26 -40.31 4.99
N LEU A 424 5.01 -40.47 5.44
CA LEU A 424 4.71 -41.15 6.70
C LEU A 424 4.84 -42.67 6.60
N GLY A 425 4.66 -43.30 5.43
CA GLY A 425 4.94 -44.72 5.22
C GLY A 425 4.18 -45.68 6.17
N VAL A 426 4.87 -46.70 6.71
CA VAL A 426 4.27 -47.73 7.57
C VAL A 426 3.68 -47.11 8.85
N GLY A 427 2.42 -47.38 9.19
CA GLY A 427 1.73 -46.76 10.33
C GLY A 427 1.10 -45.39 10.01
N LEU A 428 0.78 -45.12 8.74
CA LEU A 428 0.11 -43.90 8.29
C LEU A 428 -1.16 -43.58 9.10
N THR A 429 -2.00 -44.57 9.35
CA THR A 429 -3.28 -44.38 10.06
C THR A 429 -3.06 -43.80 11.46
N ASP A 430 -2.05 -44.28 12.17
CA ASP A 430 -1.74 -43.84 13.54
C ASP A 430 -1.00 -42.49 13.56
N ARG A 431 -0.19 -42.21 12.53
CA ARG A 431 0.66 -41.00 12.47
C ARG A 431 0.04 -39.82 11.72
N CYS A 432 -1.09 -40.02 11.04
CA CYS A 432 -1.70 -38.97 10.22
C CYS A 432 -2.20 -37.79 11.05
N GLY A 433 -2.79 -38.03 12.23
CA GLY A 433 -3.34 -36.98 13.09
C GLY A 433 -4.59 -36.26 12.54
N CYS A 434 -5.05 -36.58 11.31
CA CYS A 434 -6.31 -36.16 10.70
C CYS A 434 -6.62 -34.65 10.84
N VAL A 435 -5.59 -33.79 10.78
CA VAL A 435 -5.75 -32.35 11.06
C VAL A 435 -6.63 -31.69 10.01
N LEU A 436 -6.43 -32.02 8.73
CA LEU A 436 -7.14 -31.39 7.61
C LEU A 436 -8.66 -31.64 7.64
N VAL A 437 -9.08 -32.82 8.14
CA VAL A 437 -10.50 -33.16 8.34
C VAL A 437 -11.12 -32.25 9.39
N ARG A 438 -10.44 -32.07 10.52
CA ARG A 438 -10.96 -31.30 11.65
C ARG A 438 -10.92 -29.79 11.43
N THR A 439 -9.93 -29.31 10.67
CA THR A 439 -9.67 -27.87 10.52
C THR A 439 -10.24 -27.28 9.24
N HIS A 440 -10.26 -28.05 8.14
CA HIS A 440 -10.67 -27.56 6.82
C HIS A 440 -11.85 -28.34 6.25
N GLY A 441 -12.30 -29.44 6.87
CA GLY A 441 -13.34 -30.30 6.30
C GLY A 441 -12.90 -30.98 5.00
N LEU A 442 -11.60 -31.24 4.85
CA LEU A 442 -10.99 -31.91 3.70
C LEU A 442 -10.40 -33.26 4.12
N LEU A 443 -10.21 -34.17 3.16
CA LEU A 443 -9.71 -35.51 3.44
C LEU A 443 -8.27 -35.51 3.98
N CYS A 444 -8.01 -36.35 5.00
CA CYS A 444 -6.68 -36.59 5.58
C CYS A 444 -5.83 -37.50 4.70
N ALA A 445 -4.52 -37.54 4.98
CA ALA A 445 -3.60 -38.45 4.31
C ALA A 445 -4.07 -39.92 4.41
N CYS A 446 -4.56 -40.33 5.58
CA CYS A 446 -5.11 -41.67 5.82
C CYS A 446 -6.22 -42.07 4.83
N ARG A 447 -7.26 -41.24 4.72
CA ARG A 447 -8.42 -41.50 3.85
C ARG A 447 -8.03 -41.43 2.38
N LEU A 448 -7.17 -40.48 2.01
CA LEU A 448 -6.74 -40.34 0.62
C LEU A 448 -5.96 -41.57 0.13
N HIS A 449 -5.12 -42.17 0.98
CA HIS A 449 -4.40 -43.40 0.61
C HIS A 449 -5.30 -44.62 0.59
N ASP A 450 -6.24 -44.75 1.52
CA ASP A 450 -7.24 -45.82 1.49
C ASP A 450 -8.06 -45.77 0.19
N MET A 451 -8.54 -44.58 -0.18
CA MET A 451 -9.26 -44.40 -1.45
C MET A 451 -8.39 -44.74 -2.66
N TYR A 452 -7.13 -44.29 -2.66
CA TYR A 452 -6.19 -44.59 -3.74
C TYR A 452 -5.91 -46.10 -3.88
N GLN A 453 -5.70 -46.81 -2.76
CA GLN A 453 -5.48 -48.26 -2.73
C GLN A 453 -6.71 -49.04 -3.22
N ASN A 454 -7.91 -48.59 -2.84
CA ASN A 454 -9.18 -49.17 -3.26
C ASN A 454 -9.64 -48.69 -4.65
N LYS A 455 -8.83 -47.91 -5.37
CA LYS A 455 -9.15 -47.31 -6.68
C LYS A 455 -10.42 -46.46 -6.69
N HIS A 456 -10.78 -45.90 -5.53
CA HIS A 456 -11.84 -44.91 -5.39
C HIS A 456 -11.30 -43.52 -5.70
N LYS A 457 -12.14 -42.69 -6.35
CA LYS A 457 -11.84 -41.28 -6.62
C LYS A 457 -12.46 -40.40 -5.55
N VAL A 458 -11.87 -39.24 -5.31
CA VAL A 458 -12.44 -38.26 -4.38
C VAL A 458 -13.65 -37.61 -5.04
N HIS A 459 -14.80 -37.72 -4.39
CA HIS A 459 -16.06 -37.14 -4.83
C HIS A 459 -16.24 -35.72 -4.29
N VAL A 460 -17.10 -34.94 -4.92
CA VAL A 460 -17.37 -33.55 -4.50
C VAL A 460 -18.11 -33.53 -3.16
N GLU A 461 -18.83 -34.61 -2.85
CA GLU A 461 -19.52 -34.86 -1.60
C GLU A 461 -18.58 -35.09 -0.41
N ASP A 462 -17.35 -35.54 -0.68
CA ASP A 462 -16.31 -35.74 0.34
C ASP A 462 -15.65 -34.44 0.82
N VAL A 463 -15.98 -33.34 0.14
CA VAL A 463 -15.40 -32.01 0.35
C VAL A 463 -16.44 -31.09 0.97
N HIS A 464 -16.08 -30.45 2.09
CA HIS A 464 -16.95 -29.53 2.80
C HIS A 464 -17.52 -28.43 1.89
N GLU A 465 -18.78 -28.07 2.13
CA GLU A 465 -19.58 -27.19 1.28
C GLU A 465 -18.87 -25.88 0.92
N PHE A 466 -18.23 -25.25 1.91
CA PHE A 466 -17.39 -24.08 1.70
C PHE A 466 -16.49 -24.18 0.46
N TRP A 467 -15.75 -25.28 0.27
CA TRP A 467 -14.77 -25.39 -0.82
C TRP A 467 -15.39 -25.65 -2.19
N ARG A 468 -16.65 -26.08 -2.26
CA ARG A 468 -17.38 -26.36 -3.51
C ARG A 468 -18.33 -25.25 -3.94
N THR A 469 -18.59 -24.26 -3.10
CA THR A 469 -19.43 -23.10 -3.43
C THR A 469 -18.63 -22.05 -4.22
N LEU A 470 -18.49 -22.26 -5.53
CA LEU A 470 -17.69 -21.39 -6.43
C LEU A 470 -18.50 -20.27 -7.11
N VAL A 471 -19.76 -20.10 -6.73
CA VAL A 471 -20.64 -19.06 -7.25
C VAL A 471 -21.34 -18.42 -6.06
N TYR A 472 -21.50 -17.10 -6.13
CA TYR A 472 -22.47 -16.38 -5.32
C TYR A 472 -23.51 -15.83 -6.30
N SER A 473 -24.80 -15.97 -5.97
CA SER A 473 -25.91 -15.61 -6.87
C SER A 473 -25.84 -14.14 -7.30
N ASN A 474 -26.59 -13.69 -8.31
CA ASN A 474 -26.85 -12.25 -8.47
C ASN A 474 -27.91 -11.78 -7.46
N PRO A 475 -27.96 -10.50 -7.09
CA PRO A 475 -29.00 -9.95 -6.21
C PRO A 475 -30.44 -10.24 -6.71
N SER A 476 -30.59 -10.45 -8.03
CA SER A 476 -31.84 -10.77 -8.73
C SER A 476 -32.32 -12.22 -8.59
N ASP A 477 -31.44 -13.16 -8.24
CA ASP A 477 -31.70 -14.59 -8.43
C ASP A 477 -32.28 -15.27 -7.19
N ASN A 478 -32.58 -14.50 -6.13
CA ASN A 478 -33.16 -15.00 -4.91
C ASN A 478 -34.56 -14.37 -4.72
N PRO A 479 -35.63 -15.00 -5.24
CA PRO A 479 -36.99 -14.61 -4.88
C PRO A 479 -37.14 -14.87 -3.38
N CYS A 480 -36.99 -13.81 -2.58
CA CYS A 480 -36.98 -13.90 -1.13
C CYS A 480 -38.31 -14.46 -0.63
N SER A 481 -38.27 -15.44 0.28
CA SER A 481 -39.42 -16.00 1.00
C SER A 481 -40.17 -14.99 1.88
N ASN A 482 -39.73 -13.73 1.92
CA ASN A 482 -40.32 -12.67 2.74
C ASN A 482 -41.18 -11.69 1.95
N VAL A 483 -41.35 -11.87 0.62
CA VAL A 483 -42.26 -11.01 -0.16
C VAL A 483 -43.70 -11.21 0.30
N ASP A 484 -44.10 -12.45 0.57
CA ASP A 484 -45.44 -12.75 1.07
C ASP A 484 -45.66 -12.13 2.46
N ARG A 485 -44.71 -12.29 3.38
CA ARG A 485 -44.75 -11.62 4.69
C ARG A 485 -44.76 -10.09 4.61
N LEU A 486 -44.05 -9.51 3.64
CA LEU A 486 -44.08 -8.07 3.40
C LEU A 486 -45.44 -7.62 2.86
N ASN A 487 -46.03 -8.40 1.95
CA ASN A 487 -47.36 -8.13 1.42
C ASN A 487 -48.41 -8.22 2.54
N ASP A 488 -48.32 -9.22 3.42
CA ASP A 488 -49.20 -9.37 4.58
C ASP A 488 -49.11 -8.15 5.51
N LEU A 489 -47.90 -7.67 5.80
CA LEU A 489 -47.68 -6.44 6.59
C LEU A 489 -48.22 -5.20 5.89
N LEU A 490 -48.06 -5.09 4.57
CA LEU A 490 -48.59 -3.96 3.81
C LEU A 490 -50.13 -3.95 3.84
N ASP A 491 -50.76 -5.11 3.81
CA ASP A 491 -52.22 -5.24 3.92
C ASP A 491 -52.71 -4.91 5.34
N GLU A 492 -51.97 -5.30 6.38
CA GLU A 492 -52.24 -4.88 7.77
C GLU A 492 -52.11 -3.36 7.95
N VAL A 493 -51.08 -2.74 7.37
CA VAL A 493 -50.93 -1.27 7.37
C VAL A 493 -52.07 -0.59 6.61
N ARG A 494 -52.49 -1.12 5.45
CA ARG A 494 -53.63 -0.61 4.69
C ARG A 494 -54.96 -0.71 5.46
N GLY A 495 -55.11 -1.69 6.34
CA GLY A 495 -56.27 -1.84 7.23
C GLY A 495 -56.21 -0.99 8.52
N SER A 496 -55.07 -0.37 8.82
CA SER A 496 -54.86 0.40 10.06
C SER A 496 -55.43 1.83 10.01
N ASP A 497 -55.58 2.48 11.17
CA ASP A 497 -56.05 3.87 11.27
C ASP A 497 -55.20 4.86 10.44
N PRO A 498 -55.79 5.88 9.78
CA PRO A 498 -55.05 6.85 8.97
C PRO A 498 -53.90 7.57 9.68
N THR A 499 -53.94 7.71 11.01
CA THR A 499 -52.84 8.31 11.80
C THR A 499 -51.68 7.33 11.96
N MET A 500 -51.98 6.05 12.20
CA MET A 500 -50.98 4.99 12.22
C MET A 500 -50.37 4.80 10.82
N GLN A 501 -51.19 4.83 9.77
CA GLN A 501 -50.72 4.80 8.38
C GLN A 501 -49.76 5.95 8.08
N ARG A 502 -50.11 7.19 8.46
CA ARG A 502 -49.21 8.35 8.30
C ARG A 502 -47.89 8.15 9.05
N GLY A 503 -47.95 7.66 10.30
CA GLY A 503 -46.74 7.39 11.09
C GLY A 503 -45.84 6.31 10.46
N ILE A 504 -46.43 5.23 9.96
CA ILE A 504 -45.70 4.14 9.30
C ILE A 504 -45.15 4.59 7.95
N MET A 505 -45.94 5.32 7.15
CA MET A 505 -45.49 5.89 5.88
C MET A 505 -44.33 6.85 6.07
N ASP A 506 -44.39 7.72 7.08
CA ASP A 506 -43.30 8.64 7.41
C ASP A 506 -42.05 7.89 7.88
N TYR A 507 -42.21 6.82 8.68
CA TYR A 507 -41.10 5.94 9.07
C TYR A 507 -40.47 5.24 7.85
N ILE A 508 -41.27 4.64 6.97
CA ILE A 508 -40.79 3.98 5.75
C ILE A 508 -40.09 4.98 4.83
N TYR A 509 -40.68 6.17 4.63
CA TYR A 509 -40.09 7.24 3.83
C TYR A 509 -38.69 7.60 4.35
N ARG A 510 -38.57 7.80 5.68
CA ARG A 510 -37.28 8.07 6.34
C ARG A 510 -36.26 6.94 6.18
N GLN A 511 -36.70 5.68 6.18
CA GLN A 511 -35.83 4.53 5.92
C GLN A 511 -35.43 4.37 4.45
N LEU A 512 -36.20 4.90 3.50
CA LEU A 512 -35.90 4.82 2.06
C LEU A 512 -35.16 6.06 1.53
N HIS A 513 -35.32 7.20 2.20
CA HIS A 513 -34.79 8.50 1.82
C HIS A 513 -34.02 9.17 2.98
N PRO A 514 -32.98 8.51 3.54
CA PRO A 514 -32.17 9.06 4.63
C PRO A 514 -31.46 10.37 4.25
N GLU A 515 -31.24 10.62 2.95
CA GLU A 515 -30.65 11.87 2.46
C GLU A 515 -31.52 13.11 2.70
N ASP A 516 -32.84 12.92 2.86
CA ASP A 516 -33.82 13.98 3.05
C ASP A 516 -34.00 14.31 4.54
N GLU A 517 -33.46 13.49 5.44
CA GLU A 517 -33.46 13.81 6.87
C GLU A 517 -32.48 14.95 7.19
N ASP A 518 -32.88 15.81 8.13
CA ASP A 518 -31.99 16.76 8.78
C ASP A 518 -31.05 15.99 9.72
N ILE A 519 -29.90 15.57 9.18
CA ILE A 519 -28.89 14.82 9.92
C ILE A 519 -27.89 15.80 10.55
N GLU A 520 -27.86 15.90 11.87
CA GLU A 520 -26.79 16.61 12.56
C GLU A 520 -25.47 15.82 12.54
N GLU A 521 -24.42 16.41 11.94
CA GLU A 521 -23.09 15.81 11.90
C GLU A 521 -22.46 15.69 13.31
N PRO A 522 -21.67 14.64 13.57
CA PRO A 522 -20.92 14.54 14.82
C PRO A 522 -19.98 15.75 15.03
N ALA A 523 -19.72 16.12 16.28
CA ALA A 523 -18.82 17.23 16.58
C ALA A 523 -17.37 16.96 16.12
N VAL A 524 -16.76 17.93 15.44
CA VAL A 524 -15.35 17.83 14.98
C VAL A 524 -14.42 17.95 16.19
N ARG A 525 -13.60 16.92 16.45
CA ARG A 525 -12.60 16.96 17.54
C ARG A 525 -11.38 17.80 17.14
N GLU A 526 -11.23 18.98 17.75
CA GLU A 526 -10.12 19.91 17.48
C GLU A 526 -8.73 19.41 17.94
N SER A 527 -8.70 18.44 18.87
CA SER A 527 -7.49 17.85 19.42
C SER A 527 -6.84 16.85 18.44
N ARG A 528 -5.71 17.24 17.83
CA ARG A 528 -4.87 16.40 16.94
C ARG A 528 -3.93 15.43 17.67
N ARG A 529 -3.94 15.40 19.02
CA ARG A 529 -3.11 14.46 19.78
C ARG A 529 -3.78 13.10 19.85
N GLY A 530 -2.96 12.05 19.93
CA GLY A 530 -3.34 10.65 20.15
C GLY A 530 -4.42 10.45 21.23
N ARG A 531 -4.98 9.23 21.31
CA ARG A 531 -6.04 8.84 22.27
C ARG A 531 -5.85 9.48 23.67
N PRO A 532 -6.89 10.04 24.31
CA PRO A 532 -6.83 10.48 25.70
C PRO A 532 -6.34 9.36 26.62
N ARG A 533 -5.40 9.67 27.52
CA ARG A 533 -4.62 8.69 28.30
C ARG A 533 -5.24 8.29 29.64
N ASN A 534 -6.34 8.90 30.05
CA ASN A 534 -6.82 8.76 31.42
C ASN A 534 -7.94 7.70 31.47
N GLY A 535 -7.68 6.60 32.20
CA GLY A 535 -8.68 5.57 32.54
C GLY A 535 -8.52 4.17 31.93
N ARG A 536 -7.50 3.90 31.09
CA ARG A 536 -7.36 2.60 30.40
C ARG A 536 -6.33 1.66 31.04
N ASN A 537 -6.64 0.37 31.10
CA ASN A 537 -5.63 -0.69 31.19
C ASN A 537 -4.90 -0.80 29.85
N LEU A 538 -3.60 -0.52 29.86
CA LEU A 538 -2.75 -0.48 28.67
C LEU A 538 -2.49 -1.89 28.14
N SER A 539 -2.49 -2.06 26.81
CA SER A 539 -2.03 -3.33 26.23
C SER A 539 -0.53 -3.53 26.51
N ALA A 540 -0.06 -4.78 26.52
CA ALA A 540 1.35 -5.10 26.79
C ALA A 540 2.33 -4.37 25.82
N VAL A 541 1.87 -4.07 24.59
CA VAL A 541 2.58 -3.29 23.57
C VAL A 541 2.72 -1.83 23.99
N GLU A 542 1.67 -1.22 24.54
CA GLU A 542 1.69 0.16 25.05
C GLU A 542 2.56 0.29 26.30
N HIS A 543 2.53 -0.71 27.18
CA HIS A 543 3.44 -0.83 28.31
C HIS A 543 4.91 -0.93 27.88
N ALA A 544 5.19 -1.36 26.65
CA ALA A 544 6.54 -1.47 26.13
C ALA A 544 7.12 -0.22 25.50
N ARG A 545 6.27 0.60 24.89
CA ARG A 545 6.67 1.88 24.30
C ARG A 545 6.96 2.96 25.34
N ARG A 546 6.45 2.84 26.57
CA ARG A 546 6.71 3.80 27.67
C ARG A 546 8.10 3.67 28.29
N SER A 547 8.67 2.47 28.34
CA SER A 547 9.94 2.19 29.02
C SER A 547 11.18 2.66 28.24
N SER A 548 11.05 2.89 26.93
CA SER A 548 12.14 3.22 26.00
C SER A 548 12.30 4.72 25.71
N GLY A 549 11.52 5.59 26.37
CA GLY A 549 11.43 7.02 26.10
C GLY A 549 12.02 7.93 27.18
N ARG A 550 13.20 7.63 27.71
CA ARG A 550 14.00 8.57 28.51
C ARG A 550 15.47 8.43 28.12
N SER A 551 15.90 9.20 27.13
CA SER A 551 17.31 9.56 26.98
C SER A 551 17.41 11.05 26.66
N SER A 552 18.37 11.68 27.31
CA SER A 552 18.58 13.10 27.57
C SER A 552 18.75 13.96 26.30
N ARG A 553 18.10 15.13 26.31
CA ARG A 553 18.43 16.26 25.43
C ARG A 553 19.81 16.79 25.82
N GLY A 554 20.81 16.55 24.97
CA GLY A 554 22.06 17.30 24.95
C GLY A 554 21.97 18.43 23.93
N THR A 555 22.19 19.65 24.39
CA THR A 555 22.32 20.90 23.63
C THR A 555 23.63 20.94 22.86
N SER A 556 23.59 21.22 21.55
CA SER A 556 24.73 21.79 20.83
C SER A 556 24.27 22.63 19.64
N THR A 557 24.79 23.85 19.60
CA THR A 557 24.63 24.97 18.66
C THR A 557 25.16 24.65 17.25
N PRO A 558 24.72 25.40 16.21
CA PRO A 558 25.13 25.16 14.82
C PRO A 558 26.41 25.92 14.47
N ALA A 559 27.41 25.22 13.93
CA ALA A 559 28.60 25.84 13.35
C ALA A 559 28.68 25.55 11.84
N SER A 560 28.66 26.64 11.07
CA SER A 560 29.35 26.90 9.80
C SER A 560 29.42 25.81 8.72
N THR A 561 28.77 26.11 7.59
CA THR A 561 29.09 25.63 6.24
C THR A 561 30.55 25.90 5.87
N PRO A 562 31.18 25.00 5.08
CA PRO A 562 32.02 25.48 3.98
C PRO A 562 31.68 24.82 2.63
N HIS A 563 31.54 25.71 1.65
CA HIS A 563 31.93 25.65 0.25
C HIS A 563 32.18 24.30 -0.44
N ALA A 564 31.44 24.13 -1.54
CA ALA A 564 31.70 23.17 -2.59
C ALA A 564 33.09 23.37 -3.21
N SER A 565 33.82 22.28 -3.37
CA SER A 565 34.95 22.15 -4.29
C SER A 565 34.87 20.76 -4.89
N THR A 566 34.81 20.73 -6.21
CA THR A 566 34.66 19.55 -7.05
C THR A 566 35.94 18.73 -7.04
N SER A 567 35.96 17.59 -6.36
CA SER A 567 36.94 16.53 -6.58
C SER A 567 36.28 15.16 -6.40
N ILE A 568 36.39 14.32 -7.42
CA ILE A 568 35.92 12.94 -7.42
C ILE A 568 36.97 12.13 -6.66
N SER A 569 36.67 11.69 -5.44
CA SER A 569 37.44 10.69 -4.71
C SER A 569 36.72 9.34 -4.78
N PHE A 570 37.34 8.35 -5.39
CA PHE A 570 36.89 6.96 -5.32
C PHE A 570 37.29 6.37 -3.97
N ASN A 571 36.33 5.84 -3.22
CA ASN A 571 36.64 5.02 -2.04
C ASN A 571 37.24 3.70 -2.51
N THR A 572 38.54 3.52 -2.25
CA THR A 572 39.30 2.28 -2.47
C THR A 572 39.25 1.33 -1.27
N ASP A 573 38.59 1.73 -0.19
CA ASP A 573 38.48 0.91 1.02
C ASP A 573 37.19 0.10 0.97
N GLY A 574 37.32 -1.22 0.90
CA GLY A 574 36.24 -2.23 0.79
C GLY A 574 35.24 -2.28 1.95
N SER A 575 35.02 -1.20 2.69
CA SER A 575 33.92 -1.05 3.62
C SER A 575 32.66 -0.56 2.90
N ALA A 576 31.62 -1.39 2.89
CA ALA A 576 30.30 -0.99 2.42
C ALA A 576 29.81 0.27 3.17
N PRO A 577 29.18 1.26 2.50
CA PRO A 577 28.59 2.41 3.18
C PRO A 577 27.46 1.90 4.09
N LEU A 578 27.66 2.00 5.40
CA LEU A 578 26.63 1.75 6.39
C LEU A 578 25.75 3.00 6.54
N GLU A 579 24.45 2.74 6.61
CA GLU A 579 23.36 3.63 7.02
C GLU A 579 22.93 4.75 6.04
N LYS A 580 21.98 4.40 5.14
CA LYS A 580 20.83 5.31 4.89
C LYS A 580 19.57 4.72 4.25
N ASN A 581 19.56 3.51 3.67
CA ASN A 581 18.37 3.00 2.96
C ASN A 581 18.03 1.51 3.18
N TYR A 582 18.52 0.87 4.24
CA TYR A 582 18.10 -0.50 4.56
C TYR A 582 16.72 -0.49 5.23
N VAL A 583 15.76 -1.22 4.64
CA VAL A 583 14.48 -1.49 5.30
C VAL A 583 14.73 -2.60 6.32
N ILE A 584 14.88 -2.23 7.59
CA ILE A 584 14.87 -3.19 8.70
C ILE A 584 13.43 -3.70 8.84
N PHE A 585 13.27 -5.03 8.87
CA PHE A 585 12.02 -5.79 8.86
C PHE A 585 10.88 -5.15 9.68
N HIS A 586 10.07 -4.31 9.05
CA HIS A 586 8.81 -3.79 9.61
C HIS A 586 7.65 -3.87 8.61
N VAL A 587 7.84 -4.46 7.43
CA VAL A 587 6.79 -4.67 6.42
C VAL A 587 6.99 -6.03 5.76
N ASN A 588 5.92 -6.83 5.64
CA ASN A 588 5.96 -8.17 5.05
C ASN A 588 5.92 -8.04 3.51
N PHE A 589 7.02 -8.35 2.82
CA PHE A 589 7.08 -8.24 1.36
C PHE A 589 6.73 -9.59 0.70
N GLY A 590 5.90 -9.53 -0.34
CA GLY A 590 5.28 -10.70 -0.98
C GLY A 590 6.26 -11.76 -1.53
N TRP A 591 7.54 -11.45 -1.68
CA TRP A 591 8.58 -12.35 -2.18
C TRP A 591 9.43 -13.01 -1.07
N THR A 592 9.31 -12.59 0.19
CA THR A 592 10.19 -13.08 1.27
C THR A 592 10.12 -14.60 1.50
N HIS A 593 8.97 -15.22 1.19
CA HIS A 593 8.75 -16.66 1.26
C HIS A 593 9.46 -17.46 0.14
N THR A 594 9.99 -16.79 -0.88
CA THR A 594 10.70 -17.45 -1.98
C THR A 594 12.21 -17.54 -1.78
N ILE A 595 12.73 -16.91 -0.71
CA ILE A 595 14.13 -17.04 -0.32
C ILE A 595 14.37 -18.49 0.13
N PRO A 596 15.40 -19.19 -0.41
CA PRO A 596 15.76 -20.53 0.01
C PRO A 596 15.94 -20.61 1.53
N THR A 597 15.38 -21.64 2.16
CA THR A 597 15.46 -21.81 3.62
C THR A 597 16.91 -21.82 4.09
N ALA A 598 17.83 -22.36 3.29
CA ALA A 598 19.28 -22.35 3.52
C ALA A 598 19.89 -20.96 3.74
N THR A 599 19.41 -19.93 3.04
CA THR A 599 19.96 -18.56 3.13
C THR A 599 19.10 -17.64 4.00
N SER A 600 17.84 -18.03 4.26
CA SER A 600 16.88 -17.24 5.04
C SER A 600 17.37 -16.89 6.46
N GLU A 601 18.18 -17.76 7.09
CA GLU A 601 18.67 -17.55 8.46
C GLU A 601 19.80 -16.51 8.55
N PHE A 602 20.43 -16.21 7.41
CA PHE A 602 21.55 -15.28 7.31
C PHE A 602 21.10 -13.88 6.84
N LEU A 603 19.83 -13.72 6.49
CA LEU A 603 19.28 -12.46 5.97
C LEU A 603 19.10 -11.43 7.08
N THR A 604 19.84 -10.33 6.99
CA THR A 604 19.80 -9.24 7.97
C THR A 604 19.09 -7.99 7.45
N ALA A 605 19.13 -7.74 6.14
CA ALA A 605 18.37 -6.66 5.48
C ALA A 605 18.14 -6.97 3.99
N PHE A 606 17.34 -6.15 3.31
CA PHE A 606 17.23 -6.18 1.86
C PHE A 606 16.99 -4.76 1.31
N TYR A 607 17.09 -4.64 -0.01
CA TYR A 607 16.80 -3.43 -0.75
C TYR A 607 15.92 -3.75 -1.97
N ASP A 608 14.75 -3.14 -2.00
CA ASP A 608 13.72 -3.30 -3.03
C ASP A 608 13.70 -2.04 -3.93
N PRO A 609 14.32 -2.08 -5.13
CA PRO A 609 14.41 -0.93 -6.03
C PRO A 609 13.07 -0.62 -6.71
N LYS A 610 12.96 0.56 -7.33
CA LYS A 610 11.80 0.87 -8.20
C LYS A 610 11.61 -0.19 -9.29
N ALA A 611 10.35 -0.62 -9.48
CA ALA A 611 9.93 -1.57 -10.50
C ALA A 611 9.63 -0.85 -11.83
N ASP A 612 10.66 -0.27 -12.47
CA ASP A 612 10.55 0.54 -13.69
C ASP A 612 11.18 -0.11 -14.95
N GLY A 613 11.54 -1.39 -14.86
CA GLY A 613 12.32 -2.08 -15.89
C GLY A 613 13.84 -1.95 -15.71
N HIS A 614 14.30 -1.14 -14.74
CA HIS A 614 15.72 -0.98 -14.41
C HIS A 614 16.13 -1.61 -13.07
N CYS A 615 15.24 -2.37 -12.41
CA CYS A 615 15.45 -2.89 -11.05
C CYS A 615 16.81 -3.59 -10.84
N GLY A 616 17.25 -4.44 -11.79
CA GLY A 616 18.56 -5.10 -11.69
C GLY A 616 19.72 -4.11 -11.66
N PHE A 617 19.69 -3.09 -12.53
CA PHE A 617 20.74 -2.06 -12.60
C PHE A 617 20.71 -1.15 -11.37
N ARG A 618 19.52 -0.90 -10.83
CA ARG A 618 19.32 -0.16 -9.58
C ARG A 618 19.84 -0.94 -8.37
N CYS A 619 19.70 -2.27 -8.32
CA CYS A 619 20.32 -3.12 -7.29
C CYS A 619 21.84 -2.97 -7.29
N ILE A 620 22.47 -3.01 -8.48
CA ILE A 620 23.91 -2.83 -8.64
C ILE A 620 24.34 -1.40 -8.25
N SER A 621 23.61 -0.38 -8.71
CA SER A 621 23.86 1.02 -8.33
C SER A 621 23.81 1.20 -6.82
N HIS A 622 22.76 0.71 -6.17
CA HIS A 622 22.60 0.80 -4.73
C HIS A 622 23.71 0.05 -3.99
N ALA A 623 24.19 -1.07 -4.53
CA ALA A 623 25.29 -1.82 -3.95
C ALA A 623 26.63 -1.09 -3.95
N LEU A 624 26.93 -0.41 -5.04
CA LEU A 624 28.23 0.22 -5.25
C LEU A 624 28.27 1.66 -4.76
N ARG A 625 27.13 2.36 -4.81
CA ARG A 625 27.04 3.82 -4.64
C ARG A 625 26.17 4.24 -3.46
N GLY A 626 25.38 3.34 -2.89
CA GLY A 626 24.41 3.65 -1.84
C GLY A 626 23.12 4.32 -2.32
N ASP A 627 22.94 4.47 -3.64
CA ASP A 627 21.76 5.07 -4.27
C ASP A 627 21.32 4.30 -5.53
N GLU A 628 20.02 4.35 -5.86
CA GLU A 628 19.48 3.74 -7.09
C GLU A 628 19.50 4.65 -8.32
N GLU A 629 19.81 5.93 -8.20
CA GLU A 629 19.70 6.89 -9.30
C GLU A 629 20.93 6.84 -10.24
N GLY A 630 22.06 6.29 -9.76
CA GLY A 630 23.25 6.01 -10.56
C GLY A 630 23.13 4.87 -11.58
N TYR A 631 21.97 4.24 -11.75
CA TYR A 631 21.79 3.05 -12.60
C TYR A 631 22.13 3.27 -14.08
N ILE A 632 21.99 4.50 -14.60
CA ILE A 632 22.36 4.83 -15.98
C ILE A 632 23.88 4.72 -16.18
N SER A 633 24.66 5.21 -15.21
CA SER A 633 26.12 5.08 -15.24
C SER A 633 26.56 3.61 -15.14
N VAL A 634 25.84 2.81 -14.34
CA VAL A 634 26.05 1.36 -14.22
C VAL A 634 25.81 0.66 -15.56
N ARG A 635 24.73 1.00 -16.28
CA ARG A 635 24.47 0.48 -17.64
C ARG A 635 25.59 0.85 -18.62
N GLY A 636 26.03 2.10 -18.61
CA GLY A 636 27.11 2.56 -19.48
C GLY A 636 28.44 1.86 -19.21
N ALA A 637 28.76 1.58 -17.95
CA ALA A 637 29.95 0.81 -17.57
C ALA A 637 29.85 -0.65 -18.03
N LEU A 638 28.70 -1.29 -17.83
CA LEU A 638 28.45 -2.64 -18.32
C LEU A 638 28.57 -2.73 -19.85
N LEU A 639 27.98 -1.78 -20.58
CA LEU A 639 28.04 -1.80 -22.04
C LEU A 639 29.49 -1.75 -22.54
N ARG A 640 30.32 -0.88 -21.98
CA ARG A 640 31.74 -0.80 -22.33
C ARG A 640 32.45 -2.13 -22.07
N GLU A 641 32.23 -2.71 -20.90
CA GLU A 641 32.80 -4.01 -20.55
C GLU A 641 32.40 -5.09 -21.57
N LEU A 642 31.10 -5.30 -21.76
CA LEU A 642 30.56 -6.38 -22.59
C LEU A 642 30.98 -6.26 -24.06
N THR A 643 31.16 -5.04 -24.56
CA THR A 643 31.58 -4.79 -25.96
C THR A 643 33.10 -4.79 -26.15
N SER A 644 33.88 -4.68 -25.07
CA SER A 644 35.34 -4.59 -25.13
C SER A 644 36.06 -5.93 -25.08
N ASP A 645 35.40 -6.97 -24.59
CA ASP A 645 36.01 -8.28 -24.34
C ASP A 645 35.29 -9.38 -25.14
N PRO A 646 35.94 -10.04 -26.11
CA PRO A 646 35.29 -11.01 -26.99
C PRO A 646 34.81 -12.27 -26.26
N ARG A 647 35.27 -12.53 -25.03
CA ARG A 647 34.82 -13.69 -24.23
C ARG A 647 33.33 -13.66 -23.92
N TYR A 648 32.70 -12.49 -23.96
CA TYR A 648 31.24 -12.40 -23.80
C TYR A 648 30.48 -13.00 -25.00
N ILE A 649 31.10 -13.14 -26.17
CA ILE A 649 30.51 -13.88 -27.30
C ILE A 649 30.27 -15.35 -26.91
N ASP A 650 31.22 -15.98 -26.20
CA ASP A 650 31.08 -17.36 -25.73
C ASP A 650 30.05 -17.52 -24.60
N ILE A 651 29.77 -16.44 -23.87
CA ILE A 651 28.80 -16.43 -22.76
C ILE A 651 27.37 -16.21 -23.28
N PHE A 652 27.18 -15.26 -24.20
CA PHE A 652 25.86 -14.89 -24.72
C PHE A 652 25.47 -15.67 -25.99
N GLY A 653 26.45 -16.13 -26.76
CA GLY A 653 26.23 -16.62 -28.12
C GLY A 653 26.12 -15.47 -29.13
N ASP A 654 26.50 -15.74 -30.37
CA ASP A 654 26.67 -14.73 -31.44
C ASP A 654 25.41 -13.89 -31.68
N VAL A 655 24.23 -14.51 -31.70
CA VAL A 655 22.96 -13.82 -31.97
C VAL A 655 22.58 -12.85 -30.85
N GLU A 656 22.70 -13.27 -29.59
CA GLU A 656 22.29 -12.46 -28.44
C GLU A 656 23.34 -11.41 -28.07
N TYR A 657 24.63 -11.71 -28.31
CA TYR A 657 25.72 -10.75 -28.15
C TYR A 657 25.52 -9.51 -29.03
N ARG A 658 25.09 -9.67 -30.28
CA ARG A 658 24.78 -8.56 -31.20
C ARG A 658 23.65 -7.64 -30.70
N GLN A 659 22.80 -8.11 -29.79
CA GLN A 659 21.69 -7.33 -29.22
C GLN A 659 22.09 -6.51 -27.99
N ILE A 660 23.28 -6.75 -27.40
CA ILE A 660 23.75 -6.07 -26.19
C ILE A 660 23.78 -4.54 -26.33
N PRO A 661 24.28 -3.94 -27.43
CA PRO A 661 24.29 -2.49 -27.58
C PRO A 661 22.89 -1.87 -27.54
N THR A 662 21.90 -2.55 -28.11
CA THR A 662 20.50 -2.10 -28.09
C THR A 662 19.85 -2.30 -26.72
N ARG A 663 20.06 -3.48 -26.10
CA ARG A 663 19.48 -3.83 -24.80
C ARG A 663 20.09 -3.00 -23.69
N VAL A 664 21.40 -3.12 -23.45
CA VAL A 664 22.10 -2.46 -22.34
C VAL A 664 22.26 -0.96 -22.59
N GLY A 665 22.44 -0.54 -23.84
CA GLY A 665 22.62 0.86 -24.25
C GLY A 665 21.36 1.75 -24.17
N PHE A 666 20.25 1.25 -23.64
CA PHE A 666 19.11 2.08 -23.28
C PHE A 666 19.43 2.95 -22.04
N LEU A 667 19.91 4.18 -22.27
CA LEU A 667 20.35 5.13 -21.24
C LEU A 667 19.32 6.22 -20.91
N ARG A 668 18.06 6.06 -21.32
CA ARG A 668 17.01 7.05 -21.08
C ARG A 668 16.42 6.88 -19.67
N PRO A 669 16.14 7.96 -18.92
CA PRO A 669 15.58 7.91 -17.57
C PRO A 669 14.05 7.71 -17.59
N VAL A 670 13.58 6.70 -18.33
CA VAL A 670 12.15 6.39 -18.51
C VAL A 670 11.90 4.91 -18.29
N HIS A 671 10.66 4.55 -17.94
CA HIS A 671 10.24 3.15 -17.86
C HIS A 671 10.57 2.39 -19.15
N CYS A 672 11.11 1.17 -19.04
CA CYS A 672 11.52 0.37 -20.19
C CYS A 672 10.87 -1.02 -20.22
N GLY A 673 10.60 -1.51 -21.43
CA GLY A 673 10.03 -2.84 -21.67
C GLY A 673 11.04 -3.98 -21.47
N PRO A 674 10.57 -5.24 -21.50
CA PRO A 674 11.38 -6.44 -21.30
C PRO A 674 12.63 -6.54 -22.19
N GLU A 675 12.58 -5.97 -23.38
CA GLU A 675 13.67 -5.89 -24.36
C GLU A 675 14.90 -5.12 -23.86
N TYR A 676 14.78 -4.36 -22.76
CA TYR A 676 15.86 -3.57 -22.13
C TYR A 676 16.24 -4.06 -20.73
N TRP A 677 15.66 -5.17 -20.27
CA TRP A 677 15.91 -5.72 -18.94
C TRP A 677 17.32 -6.31 -18.82
N MET A 678 17.76 -6.45 -17.57
CA MET A 678 19.00 -7.13 -17.23
C MET A 678 18.86 -8.63 -17.48
N ASP A 679 19.82 -9.20 -18.19
CA ASP A 679 19.98 -10.65 -18.34
C ASP A 679 20.87 -11.17 -17.21
N GLY A 680 20.61 -12.37 -16.67
CA GLY A 680 21.43 -12.94 -15.60
C GLY A 680 22.92 -13.05 -15.97
N ARG A 681 23.25 -13.21 -17.25
CA ARG A 681 24.64 -13.27 -17.75
C ARG A 681 25.35 -11.92 -17.70
N ASP A 682 24.63 -10.81 -17.63
CA ASP A 682 25.22 -9.47 -17.40
C ASP A 682 25.99 -9.41 -16.07
N LEU A 683 25.65 -10.28 -15.12
CA LEU A 683 26.31 -10.36 -13.83
C LEU A 683 27.80 -10.75 -13.95
N TYR A 684 28.23 -11.42 -15.02
CA TYR A 684 29.67 -11.62 -15.28
C TYR A 684 30.39 -10.30 -15.52
N GLY A 685 29.76 -9.39 -16.27
CA GLY A 685 30.29 -8.04 -16.50
C GLY A 685 30.43 -7.28 -15.19
N PHE A 686 29.37 -7.26 -14.36
CA PHE A 686 29.44 -6.58 -13.07
C PHE A 686 30.43 -7.23 -12.09
N ALA A 687 30.46 -8.56 -12.01
CA ALA A 687 31.42 -9.27 -11.19
C ALA A 687 32.85 -8.88 -11.58
N THR A 688 33.13 -8.81 -12.88
CA THR A 688 34.45 -8.45 -13.43
C THR A 688 34.82 -6.99 -13.22
N ILE A 689 33.93 -6.05 -13.58
CA ILE A 689 34.17 -4.59 -13.43
C ILE A 689 34.45 -4.23 -11.97
N HIS A 690 33.71 -4.85 -11.05
CA HIS A 690 33.77 -4.48 -9.64
C HIS A 690 34.61 -5.44 -8.80
N ASN A 691 35.06 -6.55 -9.36
CA ASN A 691 35.79 -7.62 -8.67
C ASN A 691 35.05 -8.16 -7.43
N TRP A 692 33.76 -8.46 -7.59
CA TRP A 692 32.90 -9.06 -6.55
C TRP A 692 32.34 -10.40 -7.00
N ALA A 693 32.13 -11.32 -6.06
CA ALA A 693 31.31 -12.51 -6.33
C ALA A 693 29.83 -12.15 -6.23
N ILE A 694 29.04 -12.43 -7.26
CA ILE A 694 27.61 -12.09 -7.28
C ILE A 694 26.77 -13.38 -7.26
N CYS A 695 26.04 -13.60 -6.17
CA CYS A 695 25.07 -14.69 -6.06
C CYS A 695 23.72 -14.25 -6.62
N LEU A 696 23.25 -14.94 -7.65
CA LEU A 696 21.89 -14.83 -8.15
C LEU A 696 21.03 -15.95 -7.56
N ILE A 697 20.04 -15.57 -6.76
CA ILE A 697 18.99 -16.46 -6.27
C ILE A 697 17.77 -16.25 -7.16
N THR A 698 17.31 -17.27 -7.88
CA THR A 698 16.07 -17.16 -8.64
C THR A 698 14.95 -17.90 -7.92
N SER A 699 13.72 -17.42 -8.10
CA SER A 699 12.53 -18.11 -7.64
C SER A 699 11.44 -18.04 -8.70
N ASN A 700 11.42 -19.02 -9.60
CA ASN A 700 10.27 -19.27 -10.46
C ASN A 700 9.43 -20.38 -9.84
N ILE A 701 8.28 -19.99 -9.30
CA ILE A 701 7.19 -20.92 -9.00
C ILE A 701 6.40 -21.06 -10.30
N PHE A 702 6.58 -22.18 -11.00
CA PHE A 702 5.72 -22.56 -12.12
C PHE A 702 4.92 -23.79 -11.69
N ASN A 703 3.58 -23.68 -11.65
CA ASN A 703 2.67 -24.80 -11.33
C ASN A 703 3.02 -25.60 -10.05
N GLY A 704 3.41 -24.92 -8.97
CA GLY A 704 3.70 -25.59 -7.69
C GLY A 704 4.97 -26.44 -7.69
N VAL A 705 5.74 -26.45 -8.79
CA VAL A 705 7.09 -27.00 -8.82
C VAL A 705 8.06 -25.84 -8.65
N ARG A 706 8.94 -25.92 -7.64
CA ARG A 706 10.14 -25.09 -7.56
C ARG A 706 11.08 -25.51 -8.68
N LEU A 707 10.87 -24.97 -9.88
CA LEU A 707 11.92 -24.96 -10.89
C LEU A 707 12.90 -23.87 -10.46
N PHE A 708 13.87 -24.23 -9.64
CA PHE A 708 15.08 -23.43 -9.51
C PHE A 708 15.72 -23.38 -10.91
N ILE A 709 15.41 -22.35 -11.68
CA ILE A 709 16.35 -21.91 -12.70
C ILE A 709 17.65 -21.63 -11.92
N VAL A 710 18.72 -22.30 -12.33
CA VAL A 710 19.94 -22.57 -11.56
C VAL A 710 20.38 -21.34 -10.76
N CYS A 711 20.07 -21.30 -9.45
CA CYS A 711 20.70 -20.34 -8.56
C CYS A 711 22.21 -20.46 -8.77
N SER A 712 22.88 -19.36 -9.05
CA SER A 712 24.25 -19.39 -9.55
C SER A 712 25.08 -18.29 -8.93
N THR A 713 26.36 -18.57 -8.73
CA THR A 713 27.37 -17.60 -8.34
C THR A 713 28.17 -17.19 -9.58
N TYR A 714 28.16 -15.89 -9.88
CA TYR A 714 28.96 -15.28 -10.93
C TYR A 714 30.24 -14.75 -10.32
N LEU A 715 31.37 -15.30 -10.76
CA LEU A 715 32.70 -14.86 -10.35
C LEU A 715 33.32 -13.97 -11.43
N PRO A 716 34.25 -13.07 -11.06
CA PRO A 716 34.99 -12.25 -12.02
C PRO A 716 35.68 -13.12 -13.09
N LEU A 717 35.66 -12.69 -14.35
CA LEU A 717 36.32 -13.42 -15.46
C LEU A 717 37.82 -13.14 -15.55
N ARG A 718 38.29 -12.04 -14.95
CA ARG A 718 39.69 -11.63 -14.88
C ARG A 718 39.93 -10.86 -13.60
N ALA A 719 41.15 -10.96 -13.07
CA ALA A 719 41.54 -10.22 -11.87
C ALA A 719 41.88 -8.76 -12.23
N LEU A 720 41.66 -7.86 -11.29
CA LEU A 720 42.26 -6.53 -11.34
C LEU A 720 43.75 -6.63 -10.97
N PRO A 721 44.61 -5.70 -11.42
CA PRO A 721 46.01 -5.66 -11.01
C PRO A 721 46.15 -5.73 -9.49
N ASP A 722 47.06 -6.58 -9.01
CA ASP A 722 47.36 -6.78 -7.58
C ASP A 722 46.22 -7.34 -6.73
N VAL A 723 45.16 -7.86 -7.34
CA VAL A 723 44.03 -8.46 -6.62
C VAL A 723 44.00 -9.98 -6.78
N THR A 724 44.05 -10.69 -5.66
CA THR A 724 44.14 -12.17 -5.61
C THR A 724 42.83 -12.86 -5.25
N GLN A 725 41.78 -12.11 -4.88
CA GLN A 725 40.45 -12.64 -4.56
C GLN A 725 39.35 -11.57 -4.74
N PRO A 726 38.06 -11.95 -4.82
CA PRO A 726 36.96 -10.97 -4.87
C PRO A 726 36.90 -10.12 -3.59
N PHE A 727 36.49 -8.86 -3.71
CA PHE A 727 36.36 -7.94 -2.56
C PHE A 727 35.24 -8.31 -1.60
N GLY A 728 34.25 -9.08 -2.07
CA GLY A 728 33.12 -9.49 -1.27
C GLY A 728 32.10 -10.27 -2.06
N VAL A 729 31.00 -10.61 -1.38
CA VAL A 729 29.86 -11.32 -1.97
C VAL A 729 28.64 -10.40 -1.99
N MET A 730 28.07 -10.19 -3.18
CA MET A 730 26.79 -9.53 -3.37
C MET A 730 25.70 -10.57 -3.60
N VAL A 731 24.53 -10.41 -2.98
CA VAL A 731 23.40 -11.32 -3.19
C VAL A 731 22.24 -10.56 -3.82
N ILE A 732 21.80 -11.04 -4.97
CA ILE A 732 20.67 -10.50 -5.71
C ILE A 732 19.67 -11.62 -5.92
N MET A 733 18.40 -11.32 -5.67
CA MET A 733 17.29 -12.23 -5.92
C MET A 733 16.48 -11.75 -7.11
N LEU A 734 16.15 -12.67 -8.01
CA LEU A 734 15.16 -12.48 -9.06
C LEU A 734 13.88 -13.20 -8.67
N PHE A 735 12.81 -12.44 -8.46
CA PHE A 735 11.47 -12.96 -8.17
C PHE A 735 10.48 -12.48 -9.23
N ALA A 736 9.82 -13.43 -9.89
CA ALA A 736 9.03 -13.18 -11.09
C ALA A 736 9.85 -12.38 -12.13
N ASN A 737 9.62 -11.07 -12.23
CA ASN A 737 10.29 -10.16 -13.15
C ASN A 737 10.96 -8.97 -12.44
N HIS A 738 11.27 -9.10 -11.14
CA HIS A 738 11.80 -8.02 -10.32
C HIS A 738 13.06 -8.44 -9.56
N PHE A 739 14.12 -7.64 -9.67
CA PHE A 739 15.38 -7.84 -8.97
C PHE A 739 15.36 -7.13 -7.62
N ILE A 740 15.89 -7.81 -6.61
CA ILE A 740 15.94 -7.36 -5.22
C ILE A 740 17.33 -7.67 -4.67
N ARG A 741 17.95 -6.74 -3.95
CA ARG A 741 19.24 -7.00 -3.32
C ARG A 741 19.04 -7.53 -1.91
N LEU A 742 19.65 -8.65 -1.57
CA LEU A 742 19.63 -9.23 -0.24
C LEU A 742 20.94 -8.92 0.49
N HIS A 743 20.85 -8.60 1.77
CA HIS A 743 22.00 -8.44 2.65
C HIS A 743 22.06 -9.65 3.59
N LEU A 744 23.01 -10.55 3.31
CA LEU A 744 23.26 -11.76 4.08
C LEU A 744 24.56 -11.62 4.87
N GLU A 745 24.53 -11.90 6.18
CA GLU A 745 25.70 -11.84 7.05
C GLU A 745 26.15 -13.24 7.50
N GLY A 746 27.46 -13.40 7.75
CA GLY A 746 28.05 -14.66 8.19
C GLY A 746 28.33 -15.65 7.05
N ASN A 747 28.64 -16.90 7.41
CA ASN A 747 29.01 -17.97 6.46
C ASN A 747 27.77 -18.63 5.82
N PHE A 748 26.97 -17.83 5.11
CA PHE A 748 25.75 -18.29 4.47
C PHE A 748 26.04 -19.26 3.30
N PRO A 749 25.18 -20.30 3.07
CA PRO A 749 25.29 -21.20 1.92
C PRO A 749 25.19 -20.45 0.59
N MET A 750 26.07 -20.77 -0.36
CA MET A 750 26.15 -20.09 -1.66
C MET A 750 25.74 -21.00 -2.80
N PRO A 751 24.99 -20.52 -3.80
CA PRO A 751 24.72 -21.29 -5.01
C PRO A 751 26.01 -21.70 -5.75
N PRO A 752 25.99 -22.79 -6.54
CA PRO A 752 27.15 -23.22 -7.32
C PRO A 752 27.63 -22.14 -8.29
N VAL A 753 28.93 -22.14 -8.60
CA VAL A 753 29.49 -21.25 -9.63
C VAL A 753 28.83 -21.56 -10.97
N HIS A 754 28.42 -20.51 -11.69
CA HIS A 754 27.76 -20.65 -12.98
C HIS A 754 28.67 -21.37 -13.99
N VAL A 755 28.11 -22.33 -14.73
CA VAL A 755 28.84 -23.31 -15.55
C VAL A 755 29.76 -22.69 -16.62
N SER A 756 29.42 -21.51 -17.12
CA SER A 756 30.25 -20.83 -18.12
C SER A 756 31.56 -20.30 -17.57
N TRP A 757 31.68 -20.09 -16.26
CA TRP A 757 32.86 -19.44 -15.67
C TRP A 757 34.14 -20.25 -15.91
N GLU A 758 34.08 -21.57 -15.70
CA GLU A 758 35.26 -22.44 -15.86
C GLU A 758 35.79 -22.45 -17.29
N ARG A 759 34.90 -22.23 -18.28
CA ARG A 759 35.26 -22.24 -19.70
C ARG A 759 35.77 -20.90 -20.22
N THR A 760 35.37 -19.80 -19.59
CA THR A 760 35.61 -18.44 -20.12
C THR A 760 36.51 -17.57 -19.22
N ARG A 761 36.87 -18.07 -18.03
CA ARG A 761 37.77 -17.35 -17.11
C ARG A 761 39.20 -17.25 -17.63
N ASP A 762 39.86 -16.17 -17.26
CA ASP A 762 41.29 -15.99 -17.44
C ASP A 762 42.11 -16.84 -16.44
N ALA A 763 43.38 -17.08 -16.75
CA ALA A 763 44.31 -17.75 -15.84
C ALA A 763 44.50 -16.99 -14.52
N SER A 764 44.39 -15.66 -14.52
CA SER A 764 44.56 -14.79 -13.34
C SER A 764 43.56 -15.07 -12.21
N VAL A 765 42.39 -15.64 -12.51
CA VAL A 765 41.35 -15.96 -11.51
C VAL A 765 41.22 -17.47 -11.29
N ALA A 766 42.22 -18.25 -11.71
CA ALA A 766 42.24 -19.67 -11.44
C ALA A 766 42.10 -19.95 -9.94
N ASN A 767 41.27 -20.94 -9.61
CA ASN A 767 41.00 -21.38 -8.23
C ASN A 767 40.18 -20.42 -7.35
N TRP A 768 39.63 -19.31 -7.88
CA TRP A 768 38.81 -18.40 -7.08
C TRP A 768 37.50 -19.03 -6.57
N ASP A 769 37.02 -20.07 -7.23
CA ASP A 769 35.90 -20.91 -6.77
C ASP A 769 36.22 -21.67 -5.47
N ASN A 770 37.50 -22.01 -5.23
CA ASN A 770 37.93 -22.73 -4.03
C ASN A 770 37.67 -21.94 -2.74
N LEU A 771 37.70 -20.61 -2.81
CA LEU A 771 37.39 -19.71 -1.70
C LEU A 771 35.96 -19.93 -1.15
N TYR A 772 35.05 -20.39 -2.00
CA TYR A 772 33.64 -20.58 -1.67
C TYR A 772 33.21 -22.05 -1.57
N ARG A 773 34.15 -22.99 -1.76
CA ARG A 773 33.87 -24.44 -1.86
C ARG A 773 33.03 -24.99 -0.71
N GLN A 774 33.35 -24.61 0.53
CA GLN A 774 32.58 -25.06 1.70
C GLN A 774 31.15 -24.52 1.69
N ARG A 775 30.97 -23.24 1.36
CA ARG A 775 29.65 -22.57 1.32
C ARG A 775 28.78 -23.12 0.20
N ILE A 776 29.40 -23.48 -0.93
CA ILE A 776 28.77 -24.16 -2.07
C ILE A 776 28.38 -25.60 -1.71
N GLN A 777 29.24 -26.31 -0.98
CA GLN A 777 28.92 -27.66 -0.53
C GLN A 777 27.73 -27.67 0.44
N THR A 778 27.68 -26.73 1.38
CA THR A 778 26.54 -26.56 2.29
C THR A 778 25.23 -26.31 1.51
N TRP A 779 25.29 -25.51 0.44
CA TRP A 779 24.14 -25.28 -0.43
C TRP A 779 23.70 -26.54 -1.17
N ARG A 780 24.63 -27.32 -1.72
CA ARG A 780 24.33 -28.59 -2.40
C ARG A 780 23.71 -29.62 -1.45
N ASN A 781 24.26 -29.74 -0.24
CA ASN A 781 23.73 -30.64 0.79
C ASN A 781 22.28 -30.26 1.15
N PHE A 782 21.96 -28.96 1.19
CA PHE A 782 20.59 -28.51 1.41
C PHE A 782 19.65 -28.92 0.27
N LEU A 783 20.07 -28.79 -1.00
CA LEU A 783 19.24 -29.19 -2.14
C LEU A 783 19.02 -30.71 -2.21
N ASN A 784 19.97 -31.52 -1.76
CA ASN A 784 19.85 -32.98 -1.76
C ASN A 784 18.95 -33.52 -0.63
N ASN A 785 18.61 -32.69 0.37
CA ASN A 785 17.77 -33.04 1.51
C ASN A 785 16.33 -32.50 1.37
N ILE A 786 15.99 -31.90 0.22
CA ILE A 786 14.66 -31.47 -0.22
C ILE A 786 14.22 -32.41 -1.34
#